data_AF-A0A6S6XQ18-F1
#
_entry.id   AF-A0A6S6XQ18-F1
#
_cell.length_a   1.000
_cell.length_b   1.000
_cell.length_c   1.000
_cell.angle_alpha   90.00
_cell.angle_beta   90.00
_cell.angle_gamma   90.00
#
_symmetry.space_group_name_H-M   'P 1'
#
loop_
_entity.id
_entity.type
_entity.pdbx_description
1 polymer ?
#
loop_
_entity_poly.entity_id
_entity_poly.type
_entity_poly.pdbx_seq_one_letter_code
_entity_poly.pdbx_strand_id
1 'polypeptide(L)'
;MKKVIAQTGGLMVLLMCLLGLSGKAFAASNTVNVTIRVVIDNAAQYPAECARLSSKYSVTGIYQMAYNSTYGNRPTTAKEEQFTVANGAANTVAFSRENVGGRYRSCESLWFQANGYTDSHLSLTSLEYSAKDNLGSYSYSPTGQESNPYTVQPFNWARIIDPSAGRAGVTLHFRYNPEIDQVEPDPDPEPQYGKKIDYLGDGAANPDTAANGVNDYRLYLDMTTQTAQKSNRADIIFVLDTSGSMKESLDGSTRMSVLKSTMQDSINSLTQNPDNRISIIQFASESNVLVSNSTNRQELIDCVSGLEAVGGTNYYSSFLDTMQEINKMTASDRQDREKVVIFISDGEPTFASPAAVTTTNNYYSGMVYACEAIRQLRNTDRLYSLFIGDDTGSASTLQTITQMADVNIEKYMVQARSAAQVTNTLARFMAKMSNSLYRVTLSDELSKYVEYAGGMKVTRSVSGAAPVTLIAGMDYSVRAGTDTVAVTLNNTTTADSRYTMSFNVHSSAAALDYLEKDETFPDKGDGNTDYPGNATSSGRPGFYSNAQAKLIYSFGSNGSAERIYGKPVVQAVEPDAVPAEIKVRKVLEGKTLEKGMFSFELLKVDEGGRETRVATAANGADGFVAFGAVRFQSPGAYTFHIRELVPSSPEQGMTYDTHVLEVKVLVTRDGDDLKVDIQYPENPFFVNTYQPQPVKVTLAGKKSLSGRQLTAGMFSFRLLTNNNVLLETVQNQANGAIRFSPLTFTKAGDYVYLIRESVPEAASENIVYDLKTVTAKITVTDQDGRLKADVAYTPDEVFRNSFVYTAASATIELKKVLTGMQLATGMFDFELKDLSTGQTMTQTNLASGKIKFDLSYSSPGTHRYQVRELIPDDPIPHMTYDEKTIPVTVEVKDDGSGRLTARAEYPGNAVFYNSYKVMGGIW
;
A
#
# COMPACT_ATOMS: atom_id res chain seq x y z
N MET A 1 42.05 -81.99 87.11
CA MET A 1 42.68 -83.17 86.50
C MET A 1 43.19 -82.79 85.11
N LYS A 2 44.50 -82.99 84.89
CA LYS A 2 45.24 -83.18 83.61
C LYS A 2 45.05 -82.12 82.51
N LYS A 3 46.06 -81.52 81.88
CA LYS A 3 47.54 -81.61 81.88
C LYS A 3 48.01 -80.32 81.14
N VAL A 4 48.99 -79.50 81.55
CA VAL A 4 50.41 -79.78 81.87
C VAL A 4 51.10 -80.20 80.55
N ILE A 5 51.88 -79.36 79.86
CA ILE A 5 53.29 -78.96 80.11
C ILE A 5 53.96 -79.02 78.71
N ALA A 6 54.98 -78.26 78.32
CA ALA A 6 55.69 -77.14 78.91
C ALA A 6 56.89 -76.78 78.00
N GLN A 7 57.55 -75.70 78.42
CA GLN A 7 59.02 -75.56 78.56
C GLN A 7 59.83 -75.53 77.25
N THR A 8 60.82 -74.66 77.08
CA THR A 8 61.82 -74.03 77.99
C THR A 8 62.56 -73.00 77.10
N GLY A 9 63.19 -71.91 77.52
CA GLY A 9 63.75 -71.47 78.79
C GLY A 9 65.10 -70.75 78.51
N GLY A 10 65.43 -69.71 79.30
CA GLY A 10 66.73 -68.99 79.32
C GLY A 10 66.53 -67.47 79.18
N LEU A 11 66.62 -66.56 80.18
CA LEU A 11 67.39 -66.35 81.42
C LEU A 11 68.68 -65.51 81.26
N MET A 12 68.64 -64.26 81.75
CA MET A 12 69.74 -63.49 82.40
C MET A 12 69.05 -62.39 83.25
N VAL A 13 69.05 -62.43 84.60
CA VAL A 13 70.03 -61.89 85.59
C VAL A 13 70.26 -60.37 85.46
N LEU A 14 70.41 -59.49 86.46
CA LEU A 14 70.07 -59.28 87.90
C LEU A 14 70.72 -57.90 88.26
N LEU A 15 70.15 -57.09 89.18
CA LEU A 15 70.82 -56.39 90.33
C LEU A 15 70.37 -54.92 90.65
N MET A 16 69.89 -54.77 91.90
CA MET A 16 69.92 -53.68 92.91
C MET A 16 69.83 -52.15 92.62
N CYS A 17 68.80 -51.56 93.27
CA CYS A 17 68.74 -50.45 94.25
C CYS A 17 69.22 -48.98 93.99
N LEU A 18 68.34 -48.09 94.50
CA LEU A 18 68.48 -46.72 95.07
C LEU A 18 68.22 -45.47 94.20
N LEU A 19 67.22 -44.70 94.70
CA LEU A 19 66.98 -43.23 94.62
C LEU A 19 66.44 -42.58 93.33
N GLY A 20 65.42 -41.75 93.54
CA GLY A 20 65.29 -40.45 92.85
C GLY A 20 64.24 -40.38 91.74
N LEU A 21 63.21 -39.55 91.97
CA LEU A 21 62.28 -39.05 90.97
C LEU A 21 62.95 -38.69 89.64
N SER A 22 62.42 -39.21 88.53
CA SER A 22 62.29 -38.41 87.30
C SER A 22 60.98 -38.79 86.61
N GLY A 23 60.12 -37.79 86.49
CA GLY A 23 58.82 -37.93 85.85
C GLY A 23 58.98 -38.39 84.41
N LYS A 24 58.14 -39.34 84.00
CA LYS A 24 57.81 -39.49 82.58
C LYS A 24 57.02 -38.25 82.20
N ALA A 25 57.72 -37.22 81.75
CA ALA A 25 57.15 -36.18 80.94
C ALA A 25 56.62 -36.86 79.67
N PHE A 26 55.33 -37.19 79.64
CA PHE A 26 54.62 -37.30 78.37
C PHE A 26 54.82 -35.94 77.69
N ALA A 27 55.56 -35.91 76.58
CA ALA A 27 55.56 -34.73 75.73
C ALA A 27 54.11 -34.53 75.29
N ALA A 28 53.45 -33.50 75.83
CA ALA A 28 52.12 -33.11 75.37
C ALA A 28 52.19 -32.97 73.85
N SER A 29 51.27 -33.60 73.13
CA SER A 29 51.23 -33.47 71.67
C SER A 29 51.17 -31.99 71.31
N ASN A 30 52.09 -31.53 70.46
CA ASN A 30 52.10 -30.14 69.99
C ASN A 30 50.99 -29.87 68.95
N THR A 31 50.21 -30.89 68.59
CA THR A 31 49.21 -30.86 67.53
C THR A 31 47.98 -31.68 67.93
N VAL A 32 46.78 -31.16 67.65
CA VAL A 32 45.52 -31.91 67.74
C VAL A 32 45.09 -32.32 66.34
N ASN A 33 44.99 -33.62 66.09
CA ASN A 33 44.44 -34.17 64.86
C ASN A 33 42.92 -34.36 65.00
N VAL A 34 42.14 -33.63 64.22
CA VAL A 34 40.66 -33.70 64.24
C VAL A 34 40.22 -34.59 63.08
N THR A 35 39.62 -35.73 63.40
CA THR A 35 38.98 -36.61 62.41
C THR A 35 37.54 -36.14 62.17
N ILE A 36 37.22 -35.80 60.94
CA ILE A 36 35.92 -35.26 60.51
C ILE A 36 35.27 -36.29 59.60
N ARG A 37 34.18 -36.90 60.07
CA ARG A 37 33.35 -37.81 59.27
C ARG A 37 32.22 -37.02 58.62
N VAL A 38 31.92 -37.32 57.36
CA VAL A 38 30.87 -36.65 56.61
C VAL A 38 29.75 -37.65 56.32
N VAL A 39 28.53 -37.28 56.68
CA VAL A 39 27.30 -37.99 56.33
C VAL A 39 26.41 -37.04 55.56
N ILE A 40 25.93 -37.45 54.39
CA ILE A 40 24.85 -36.76 53.68
C ILE A 40 23.58 -37.60 53.92
N ASP A 41 22.71 -37.11 54.79
CA ASP A 41 21.60 -37.86 55.38
C ASP A 41 20.66 -38.45 54.32
N ASN A 42 20.44 -37.73 53.22
CA ASN A 42 19.58 -38.13 52.11
C ASN A 42 20.35 -38.59 50.86
N ALA A 43 21.64 -38.96 50.97
CA ALA A 43 22.42 -39.42 49.82
C ALA A 43 21.84 -40.64 49.11
N ALA A 44 21.09 -41.50 49.84
CA ALA A 44 20.42 -42.65 49.25
C ALA A 44 19.30 -42.25 48.26
N GLN A 45 18.72 -41.05 48.40
CA GLN A 45 17.70 -40.53 47.49
C GLN A 45 18.33 -39.91 46.22
N TYR A 46 19.57 -39.39 46.34
CA TYR A 46 20.29 -38.68 45.27
C TYR A 46 21.72 -39.22 45.08
N PRO A 47 21.89 -40.53 44.79
CA PRO A 47 23.20 -41.16 44.81
C PRO A 47 24.12 -40.66 43.70
N ALA A 48 23.58 -40.31 42.53
CA ALA A 48 24.36 -39.85 41.39
C ALA A 48 24.83 -38.40 41.58
N GLU A 49 23.96 -37.54 42.10
CA GLU A 49 24.23 -36.15 42.42
C GLU A 49 25.28 -36.06 43.53
N CYS A 50 25.05 -36.79 44.63
CA CYS A 50 25.97 -36.82 45.77
C CYS A 50 27.35 -37.37 45.39
N ALA A 51 27.44 -38.32 44.46
CA ALA A 51 28.72 -38.86 43.99
C ALA A 51 29.52 -37.88 43.12
N ARG A 52 28.86 -36.88 42.51
CA ARG A 52 29.49 -35.85 41.66
C ARG A 52 29.90 -34.61 42.44
N LEU A 53 29.48 -34.48 43.70
CA LEU A 53 29.83 -33.34 44.54
C LEU A 53 31.35 -33.18 44.64
N SER A 54 31.84 -32.03 44.20
CA SER A 54 33.24 -31.59 44.39
C SER A 54 33.28 -30.43 45.37
N SER A 55 32.72 -30.65 46.55
CA SER A 55 32.52 -29.62 47.58
C SER A 55 33.59 -29.69 48.68
N LYS A 56 33.98 -28.53 49.20
CA LYS A 56 34.79 -28.43 50.41
C LYS A 56 34.07 -27.60 51.47
N TYR A 57 34.37 -27.87 52.72
CA TYR A 57 33.84 -27.13 53.86
C TYR A 57 35.00 -26.73 54.79
N SER A 58 34.80 -25.65 55.55
CA SER A 58 35.84 -25.11 56.43
C SER A 58 35.62 -25.57 57.86
N VAL A 59 36.75 -25.84 58.53
CA VAL A 59 36.84 -26.01 59.98
C VAL A 59 37.89 -25.04 60.50
N THR A 60 37.46 -24.14 61.37
CA THR A 60 38.31 -23.13 61.98
C THR A 60 38.64 -23.55 63.40
N GLY A 61 39.92 -23.85 63.63
CA GLY A 61 40.48 -24.11 64.95
C GLY A 61 40.79 -22.81 65.66
N ILE A 62 40.19 -22.59 66.83
CA ILE A 62 40.29 -21.34 67.58
C ILE A 62 41.25 -21.53 68.76
N TYR A 63 42.27 -20.67 68.84
CA TYR A 63 43.32 -20.68 69.87
C TYR A 63 43.13 -19.56 70.91
N GLN A 64 42.49 -18.47 70.50
CA GLN A 64 42.13 -17.38 71.40
C GLN A 64 40.85 -16.71 70.96
N MET A 65 39.91 -16.66 71.90
CA MET A 65 38.81 -15.71 71.89
C MET A 65 39.25 -14.40 72.52
N ALA A 66 38.88 -13.28 71.90
CA ALA A 66 38.97 -11.99 72.57
C ALA A 66 37.59 -11.34 72.63
N TYR A 67 37.32 -10.81 73.81
CA TYR A 67 36.22 -9.89 74.01
C TYR A 67 36.72 -8.46 73.83
N ASN A 68 35.94 -7.68 73.10
CA ASN A 68 36.04 -6.23 73.09
C ASN A 68 34.63 -5.66 73.26
N SER A 69 34.48 -4.67 74.15
CA SER A 69 33.22 -3.94 74.38
C SER A 69 32.58 -3.37 73.12
N THR A 70 33.33 -3.25 72.01
CA THR A 70 32.88 -2.70 70.73
C THR A 70 32.50 -3.76 69.67
N TYR A 71 32.96 -5.01 69.77
CA TYR A 71 32.92 -5.97 68.64
C TYR A 71 32.33 -7.34 68.94
N GLY A 72 31.84 -7.55 70.17
CA GLY A 72 31.45 -8.87 70.64
C GLY A 72 32.64 -9.82 70.78
N ASN A 73 32.41 -10.96 71.42
CA ASN A 73 33.39 -12.02 71.59
C ASN A 73 33.68 -12.67 70.22
N ARG A 74 34.91 -12.54 69.71
CA ARG A 74 35.27 -13.07 68.39
C ARG A 74 36.61 -13.81 68.43
N PRO A 75 36.84 -14.75 67.49
CA PRO A 75 38.16 -15.35 67.33
C PRO A 75 39.19 -14.29 66.93
N THR A 76 40.28 -14.17 67.70
CA THR A 76 41.41 -13.28 67.35
C THR A 76 42.65 -14.05 66.92
N THR A 77 42.76 -15.31 67.32
CA THR A 77 43.77 -16.21 66.80
C THR A 77 43.10 -17.53 66.47
N ALA A 78 43.00 -17.80 65.18
CA ALA A 78 42.33 -18.96 64.63
C ALA A 78 43.00 -19.35 63.32
N LYS A 79 42.92 -20.64 63.00
CA LYS A 79 43.43 -21.20 61.75
C LYS A 79 42.30 -21.94 61.06
N GLU A 80 42.03 -21.59 59.82
CA GLU A 80 41.09 -22.31 58.98
C GLU A 80 41.79 -23.45 58.25
N GLU A 81 41.17 -24.61 58.25
CA GLU A 81 41.52 -25.76 57.41
C GLU A 81 40.29 -26.15 56.59
N GLN A 82 40.51 -26.81 55.45
CA GLN A 82 39.45 -27.28 54.57
C GLN A 82 39.43 -28.79 54.50
N PHE A 83 38.23 -29.37 54.35
CA PHE A 83 38.06 -30.80 54.15
C PHE A 83 37.03 -31.08 53.06
N THR A 84 37.12 -32.25 52.45
CA THR A 84 36.22 -32.64 51.34
C THR A 84 34.88 -33.10 51.91
N VAL A 85 33.79 -32.61 51.32
CA VAL A 85 32.43 -33.07 51.62
C VAL A 85 32.06 -34.13 50.59
N ALA A 86 32.21 -35.39 50.98
CA ALA A 86 31.71 -36.55 50.24
C ALA A 86 31.07 -37.53 51.23
N ASN A 87 29.92 -38.10 50.86
CA ASN A 87 29.19 -38.99 51.77
C ASN A 87 30.06 -40.20 52.18
N GLY A 88 30.20 -40.43 53.49
CA GLY A 88 31.06 -41.47 54.05
C GLY A 88 32.55 -41.13 54.15
N ALA A 89 32.97 -39.93 53.72
CA ALA A 89 34.36 -39.51 53.82
C ALA A 89 34.83 -39.34 55.27
N ALA A 90 36.08 -39.70 55.53
CA ALA A 90 36.77 -39.43 56.79
C ALA A 90 38.02 -38.59 56.49
N ASN A 91 37.96 -37.32 56.87
CA ASN A 91 39.04 -36.35 56.71
C ASN A 91 39.81 -36.22 58.02
N THR A 92 41.10 -35.87 57.97
CA THR A 92 41.87 -35.51 59.16
C THR A 92 42.57 -34.19 58.92
N VAL A 93 42.31 -33.21 59.80
CA VAL A 93 42.97 -31.90 59.79
C VAL A 93 43.78 -31.74 61.09
N ALA A 94 44.86 -30.96 61.04
CA ALA A 94 45.81 -30.86 62.15
C ALA A 94 45.97 -29.41 62.63
N PHE A 95 45.71 -29.18 63.92
CA PHE A 95 45.88 -27.88 64.57
C PHE A 95 47.07 -27.92 65.54
N SER A 96 48.19 -27.36 65.10
CA SER A 96 49.40 -27.21 65.92
C SER A 96 49.28 -26.03 66.88
N ARG A 97 49.97 -26.09 68.01
CA ARG A 97 50.03 -24.95 68.94
C ARG A 97 50.51 -23.69 68.24
N GLU A 98 49.86 -22.56 68.52
CA GLU A 98 50.22 -21.25 67.96
C GLU A 98 50.80 -20.34 69.03
N ASN A 99 51.77 -19.51 68.65
CA ASN A 99 52.33 -18.49 69.52
C ASN A 99 51.41 -17.27 69.55
N VAL A 100 50.75 -17.07 70.69
CA VAL A 100 49.77 -16.01 70.91
C VAL A 100 50.28 -15.08 72.01
N GLY A 101 50.84 -13.93 71.62
CA GLY A 101 51.36 -12.94 72.58
C GLY A 101 52.55 -13.46 73.42
N GLY A 102 53.43 -14.29 72.83
CA GLY A 102 54.60 -14.85 73.51
C GLY A 102 54.34 -16.15 74.27
N ARG A 103 53.13 -16.72 74.18
CA ARG A 103 52.77 -18.01 74.80
C ARG A 103 52.19 -18.96 73.76
N TYR A 104 52.66 -20.21 73.76
CA TYR A 104 52.07 -21.26 72.90
C TYR A 104 50.71 -21.71 73.47
N ARG A 105 49.64 -21.51 72.69
CA ARG A 105 48.27 -21.94 73.02
C ARG A 105 47.88 -23.13 72.17
N SER A 106 47.08 -24.04 72.75
CA SER A 106 46.49 -25.16 72.02
C SER A 106 45.16 -24.73 71.41
N CYS A 107 44.70 -25.42 70.36
CA CYS A 107 43.34 -25.21 69.85
C CYS A 107 42.33 -25.71 70.88
N GLU A 108 41.33 -24.89 71.22
CA GLU A 108 40.35 -25.16 72.28
C GLU A 108 38.93 -25.32 71.74
N SER A 109 38.65 -24.86 70.51
CA SER A 109 37.32 -24.90 69.92
C SER A 109 37.40 -25.00 68.40
N LEU A 110 36.37 -25.62 67.82
CA LEU A 110 36.21 -25.85 66.40
C LEU A 110 34.91 -25.19 65.95
N TRP A 111 34.98 -24.46 64.84
CA TRP A 111 33.82 -23.88 64.17
C TRP A 111 33.75 -24.37 62.73
N PHE A 112 32.57 -24.80 62.29
CA PHE A 112 32.36 -25.34 60.95
C PHE A 112 31.48 -24.40 60.11
N GLN A 113 31.93 -24.05 58.91
CA GLN A 113 31.22 -23.12 58.02
C GLN A 113 31.39 -23.47 56.54
N ALA A 114 30.42 -23.02 55.74
CA ALA A 114 30.55 -23.03 54.29
C ALA A 114 31.66 -22.06 53.87
N ASN A 115 32.22 -22.27 52.69
CA ASN A 115 33.24 -21.42 52.08
C ASN A 115 32.97 -21.32 50.57
N GLY A 116 33.77 -20.54 49.84
CA GLY A 116 33.58 -20.34 48.40
C GLY A 116 33.71 -21.61 47.52
N TYR A 117 34.05 -22.76 48.09
CA TYR A 117 34.08 -24.07 47.44
C TYR A 117 32.98 -25.02 47.93
N THR A 118 32.10 -24.56 48.82
CA THR A 118 30.97 -25.33 49.29
C THR A 118 29.87 -25.30 48.25
N ASP A 119 29.46 -26.47 47.76
CA ASP A 119 28.36 -26.60 46.82
C ASP A 119 27.06 -26.04 47.44
N SER A 120 26.34 -25.19 46.69
CA SER A 120 25.13 -24.51 47.15
C SER A 120 23.97 -25.47 47.46
N HIS A 121 24.01 -26.71 46.95
CA HIS A 121 23.04 -27.75 47.29
C HIS A 121 23.19 -28.30 48.71
N LEU A 122 24.31 -28.03 49.38
CA LEU A 122 24.60 -28.60 50.70
C LEU A 122 24.12 -27.68 51.80
N SER A 123 23.47 -28.27 52.81
CA SER A 123 23.18 -27.61 54.08
C SER A 123 23.68 -28.44 55.25
N LEU A 124 24.38 -27.82 56.19
CA LEU A 124 24.80 -28.48 57.43
C LEU A 124 23.60 -28.60 58.39
N THR A 125 23.19 -29.82 58.72
CA THR A 125 22.02 -30.08 59.57
C THR A 125 22.39 -30.18 61.04
N SER A 126 23.46 -30.90 61.37
CA SER A 126 23.92 -31.07 62.76
C SER A 126 25.36 -31.55 62.86
N LEU A 127 25.94 -31.38 64.06
CA LEU A 127 27.18 -32.00 64.48
C LEU A 127 26.88 -33.11 65.48
N GLU A 128 27.46 -34.29 65.27
CA GLU A 128 27.48 -35.38 66.23
C GLU A 128 28.89 -35.50 66.84
N TYR A 129 28.96 -35.38 68.17
CA TYR A 129 30.20 -35.52 68.94
C TYR A 129 29.91 -36.04 70.35
N SER A 130 30.93 -36.58 71.00
CA SER A 130 30.84 -37.04 72.39
C SER A 130 32.12 -36.80 73.17
N ALA A 131 32.04 -36.86 74.50
CA ALA A 131 33.22 -36.76 75.36
C ALA A 131 34.26 -37.87 75.09
N LYS A 132 33.84 -39.03 74.55
CA LYS A 132 34.74 -40.12 74.13
C LYS A 132 35.58 -39.72 72.92
N ASP A 133 35.06 -38.84 72.09
CA ASP A 133 35.73 -38.28 70.91
C ASP A 133 36.52 -36.99 71.23
N ASN A 134 36.71 -36.71 72.53
CA ASN A 134 37.40 -35.54 73.05
C ASN A 134 36.74 -34.19 72.67
N LEU A 135 35.43 -34.21 72.40
CA LEU A 135 34.64 -33.02 72.08
C LEU A 135 33.44 -32.86 73.02
N GLY A 136 33.05 -31.62 73.27
CA GLY A 136 31.87 -31.26 74.05
C GLY A 136 31.19 -30.02 73.48
N SER A 137 30.05 -29.64 74.07
CA SER A 137 29.32 -28.45 73.66
C SER A 137 30.11 -27.17 73.91
N TYR A 138 29.99 -26.22 72.99
CA TYR A 138 30.52 -24.87 73.17
C TYR A 138 29.37 -23.91 73.49
N SER A 139 29.55 -23.08 74.53
CA SER A 139 28.63 -21.98 74.84
C SER A 139 29.22 -20.68 74.33
N TYR A 140 28.56 -20.06 73.35
CA TYR A 140 28.94 -18.77 72.81
C TYR A 140 28.21 -17.66 73.56
N SER A 141 28.97 -16.72 74.12
CA SER A 141 28.44 -15.50 74.73
C SER A 141 29.08 -14.29 74.07
N PRO A 142 28.31 -13.26 73.67
CA PRO A 142 28.84 -12.09 72.99
C PRO A 142 29.71 -11.22 73.93
N THR A 143 29.56 -11.37 75.25
CA THR A 143 30.41 -10.69 76.24
C THR A 143 31.44 -11.61 76.89
N GLY A 144 31.49 -12.88 76.51
CA GLY A 144 32.30 -13.90 77.17
C GLY A 144 31.84 -14.26 78.59
N GLN A 145 30.67 -13.78 79.02
CA GLN A 145 30.06 -14.07 80.32
C GLN A 145 28.87 -15.02 80.14
N GLU A 146 28.84 -16.13 80.88
CA GLU A 146 27.74 -17.11 80.80
C GLU A 146 26.39 -16.54 81.24
N SER A 147 26.39 -15.49 82.09
CA SER A 147 25.18 -14.81 82.53
C SER A 147 24.56 -13.87 81.48
N ASN A 148 25.16 -13.73 80.30
CA ASN A 148 24.63 -12.87 79.25
C ASN A 148 23.32 -13.45 78.70
N PRO A 149 22.24 -12.65 78.54
CA PRO A 149 20.94 -13.13 78.05
C PRO A 149 20.97 -13.67 76.60
N TYR A 150 22.00 -13.33 75.82
CA TYR A 150 22.21 -13.82 74.47
C TYR A 150 23.20 -15.00 74.41
N THR A 151 23.54 -15.63 75.54
CA THR A 151 24.37 -16.83 75.54
C THR A 151 23.62 -17.99 74.87
N VAL A 152 24.22 -18.58 73.85
CA VAL A 152 23.63 -19.66 73.05
C VAL A 152 24.60 -20.82 72.86
N GLN A 153 24.09 -21.98 72.47
CA GLN A 153 24.90 -23.11 72.02
C GLN A 153 24.84 -23.18 70.49
N PRO A 154 25.89 -22.75 69.77
CA PRO A 154 25.87 -22.79 68.32
C PRO A 154 25.81 -24.22 67.80
N PHE A 155 24.97 -24.47 66.80
CA PHE A 155 24.80 -25.81 66.21
C PHE A 155 26.06 -26.32 65.48
N ASN A 156 26.92 -25.42 65.02
CA ASN A 156 28.11 -25.70 64.21
C ASN A 156 29.44 -25.48 64.97
N TRP A 157 29.41 -25.52 66.29
CA TRP A 157 30.60 -25.37 67.14
C TRP A 157 30.78 -26.56 68.06
N ALA A 158 32.04 -26.90 68.35
CA ALA A 158 32.41 -27.91 69.34
C ALA A 158 33.64 -27.45 70.14
N ARG A 159 33.67 -27.77 71.43
CA ARG A 159 34.81 -27.51 72.33
C ARG A 159 35.69 -28.75 72.41
N ILE A 160 37.00 -28.57 72.35
CA ILE A 160 37.96 -29.65 72.64
C ILE A 160 38.12 -29.77 74.17
N ILE A 161 37.87 -30.96 74.72
CA ILE A 161 37.88 -31.19 76.18
C ILE A 161 39.32 -31.21 76.72
N ASP A 162 40.19 -32.02 76.09
CA ASP A 162 41.60 -32.15 76.44
C ASP A 162 42.48 -32.04 75.18
N PRO A 163 42.99 -30.83 74.85
CA PRO A 163 43.89 -30.65 73.71
C PRO A 163 45.19 -31.45 73.82
N SER A 164 45.60 -31.88 75.02
CA SER A 164 46.84 -32.66 75.21
C SER A 164 46.72 -34.11 74.73
N ALA A 165 45.49 -34.62 74.58
CA ALA A 165 45.21 -35.95 74.04
C ALA A 165 45.62 -36.09 72.55
N GLY A 166 45.87 -34.98 71.85
CA GLY A 166 46.41 -34.96 70.48
C GLY A 166 45.47 -35.44 69.38
N ARG A 167 44.23 -35.81 69.72
CA ARG A 167 43.19 -36.25 68.79
C ARG A 167 41.80 -35.82 69.23
N ALA A 168 40.91 -35.57 68.27
CA ALA A 168 39.48 -35.35 68.47
C ALA A 168 38.67 -35.89 67.28
N GLY A 169 37.38 -36.17 67.46
CA GLY A 169 36.52 -36.73 66.42
C GLY A 169 35.13 -36.08 66.38
N VAL A 170 34.63 -35.81 65.18
CA VAL A 170 33.28 -35.26 64.94
C VAL A 170 32.68 -35.89 63.69
N THR A 171 31.36 -36.06 63.66
CA THR A 171 30.59 -36.36 62.45
C THR A 171 29.73 -35.15 62.09
N LEU A 172 29.84 -34.68 60.85
CA LEU A 172 29.00 -33.63 60.30
C LEU A 172 27.92 -34.26 59.43
N HIS A 173 26.67 -33.91 59.74
CA HIS A 173 25.50 -34.28 58.96
C HIS A 173 25.13 -33.16 58.01
N PHE A 174 25.02 -33.50 56.74
CA PHE A 174 24.57 -32.61 55.67
C PHE A 174 23.30 -33.15 55.04
N ARG A 175 22.52 -32.24 54.45
CA ARG A 175 21.43 -32.57 53.53
C ARG A 175 21.79 -32.04 52.15
N TYR A 176 21.56 -32.84 51.11
CA TYR A 176 21.59 -32.41 49.70
C TYR A 176 20.20 -31.89 49.30
N ASN A 177 20.14 -30.71 48.68
CA ASN A 177 18.90 -29.99 48.42
C ASN A 177 18.73 -29.76 46.90
N PRO A 178 18.13 -30.70 46.15
CA PRO A 178 17.93 -30.53 44.70
C PRO A 178 16.96 -29.40 44.35
N GLU A 179 16.12 -28.99 45.30
CA GLU A 179 15.11 -27.95 45.11
C GLU A 179 15.68 -26.55 44.81
N ILE A 180 16.99 -26.36 45.03
CA ILE A 180 17.71 -25.15 44.64
C ILE A 180 17.75 -24.95 43.12
N ASP A 181 17.76 -26.04 42.35
CA ASP A 181 17.89 -26.05 40.89
C ASP A 181 16.59 -26.50 40.19
N GLN A 182 15.89 -27.49 40.75
CA GLN A 182 14.71 -28.11 40.14
C GLN A 182 13.59 -28.32 41.16
N VAL A 183 12.42 -27.78 40.86
CA VAL A 183 11.16 -28.10 41.54
C VAL A 183 10.34 -28.95 40.57
N GLU A 184 9.63 -29.98 41.03
CA GLU A 184 8.71 -30.69 40.13
C GLU A 184 7.59 -29.75 39.66
N PRO A 185 7.16 -29.85 38.38
CA PRO A 185 6.05 -29.04 37.89
C PRO A 185 4.76 -29.48 38.57
N ASP A 186 4.01 -28.49 39.03
CA ASP A 186 2.64 -28.69 39.46
C ASP A 186 1.81 -29.29 38.29
N PRO A 187 0.66 -29.92 38.56
CA PRO A 187 -0.24 -30.36 37.50
C PRO A 187 -0.72 -29.19 36.64
N ASP A 188 -0.85 -29.40 35.32
CA ASP A 188 -1.35 -28.39 34.39
C ASP A 188 -2.78 -27.96 34.76
N PRO A 189 -3.04 -26.67 35.01
CA PRO A 189 -4.35 -26.16 35.35
C PRO A 189 -5.30 -26.08 34.15
N GLU A 190 -4.92 -26.48 32.94
CA GLU A 190 -5.82 -26.61 31.78
C GLU A 190 -6.90 -25.50 31.68
N PRO A 191 -6.51 -24.21 31.55
CA PRO A 191 -7.48 -23.13 31.46
C PRO A 191 -8.40 -23.34 30.26
N GLN A 192 -9.64 -22.88 30.35
CA GLN A 192 -10.52 -22.88 29.19
C GLN A 192 -10.01 -21.83 28.19
N TYR A 193 -10.02 -22.15 26.90
CA TYR A 193 -9.57 -21.22 25.87
C TYR A 193 -10.38 -21.39 24.58
N GLY A 194 -10.47 -20.32 23.79
CA GLY A 194 -11.27 -20.28 22.59
C GLY A 194 -10.74 -19.27 21.58
N LYS A 195 -11.06 -19.50 20.31
CA LYS A 195 -10.87 -18.51 19.26
C LYS A 195 -12.17 -18.34 18.50
N LYS A 196 -12.64 -17.10 18.43
CA LYS A 196 -13.87 -16.71 17.73
C LYS A 196 -13.57 -15.72 16.61
N ILE A 197 -14.42 -15.73 15.59
CA ILE A 197 -14.44 -14.73 14.52
C ILE A 197 -15.83 -14.14 14.38
N ASP A 198 -15.87 -12.84 14.13
CA ASP A 198 -17.07 -12.09 13.80
C ASP A 198 -16.90 -11.45 12.42
N TYR A 199 -17.87 -11.64 11.52
CA TYR A 199 -17.88 -11.01 10.20
C TYR A 199 -18.47 -9.60 10.31
N LEU A 200 -17.69 -8.59 9.94
CA LEU A 200 -18.07 -7.19 10.16
C LEU A 200 -18.81 -6.56 8.96
N GLY A 201 -18.83 -7.25 7.82
CA GLY A 201 -19.53 -6.79 6.61
C GLY A 201 -21.04 -7.06 6.59
N ASP A 202 -21.58 -7.73 7.61
CA ASP A 202 -23.03 -8.02 7.71
C ASP A 202 -23.88 -6.83 8.18
N GLY A 203 -23.22 -5.72 8.56
CA GLY A 203 -23.86 -4.50 9.06
C GLY A 203 -24.33 -4.57 10.52
N ALA A 204 -24.07 -5.68 11.22
CA ALA A 204 -24.30 -5.77 12.66
C ALA A 204 -23.26 -4.95 13.43
N ALA A 205 -23.71 -4.24 14.47
CA ALA A 205 -22.79 -3.46 15.29
C ALA A 205 -21.93 -4.39 16.17
N ASN A 206 -20.62 -4.30 16.04
CA ASN A 206 -19.68 -4.96 16.93
C ASN A 206 -19.33 -4.04 18.13
N PRO A 207 -19.46 -4.48 19.39
CA PRO A 207 -19.17 -3.63 20.56
C PRO A 207 -17.68 -3.34 20.77
N ASP A 208 -16.80 -3.99 20.02
CA ASP A 208 -15.35 -3.99 20.18
C ASP A 208 -14.60 -3.21 19.10
N THR A 209 -15.19 -3.04 17.92
CA THR A 209 -14.59 -2.37 16.76
C THR A 209 -15.64 -1.61 15.94
N ALA A 210 -15.20 -0.58 15.22
CA ALA A 210 -16.03 0.17 14.28
C ALA A 210 -15.78 -0.20 12.81
N ALA A 211 -14.85 -1.14 12.54
CA ALA A 211 -14.63 -1.67 11.20
C ALA A 211 -15.86 -2.43 10.71
N ASN A 212 -16.16 -2.31 9.42
CA ASN A 212 -17.40 -2.80 8.81
C ASN A 212 -17.29 -3.06 7.30
N GLY A 213 -16.07 -3.17 6.75
CA GLY A 213 -15.85 -3.50 5.34
C GLY A 213 -16.36 -4.89 4.98
N VAL A 214 -16.69 -5.10 3.71
CA VAL A 214 -17.23 -6.37 3.19
C VAL A 214 -16.26 -7.54 3.32
N ASN A 215 -14.97 -7.25 3.49
CA ASN A 215 -13.89 -8.21 3.73
C ASN A 215 -13.27 -8.10 5.13
N ASP A 216 -13.86 -7.31 6.03
CA ASP A 216 -13.38 -7.10 7.40
C ASP A 216 -13.96 -8.12 8.39
N TYR A 217 -13.11 -8.59 9.28
CA TYR A 217 -13.46 -9.53 10.35
C TYR A 217 -12.81 -9.12 11.67
N ARG A 218 -13.43 -9.49 12.78
CA ARG A 218 -12.87 -9.35 14.13
C ARG A 218 -12.52 -10.71 14.70
N LEU A 219 -11.26 -10.92 15.05
CA LEU A 219 -10.80 -12.12 15.74
C LEU A 219 -10.76 -11.89 17.26
N TYR A 220 -11.09 -12.93 18.01
CA TYR A 220 -11.02 -12.96 19.47
C TYR A 220 -10.30 -14.23 19.89
N LEU A 221 -9.18 -14.10 20.59
CA LEU A 221 -8.49 -15.20 21.27
C LEU A 221 -8.71 -14.99 22.75
N ASP A 222 -9.30 -15.97 23.42
CA ASP A 222 -9.60 -15.86 24.84
C ASP A 222 -9.10 -17.05 25.65
N MET A 223 -8.78 -16.76 26.90
CA MET A 223 -8.42 -17.72 27.91
C MET A 223 -9.13 -17.34 29.21
N THR A 224 -9.77 -18.31 29.84
CA THR A 224 -10.42 -18.18 31.14
C THR A 224 -9.64 -19.00 32.16
N THR A 225 -9.10 -18.32 33.16
CA THR A 225 -8.43 -18.98 34.29
C THR A 225 -9.43 -19.73 35.15
N GLN A 226 -8.97 -20.78 35.83
CA GLN A 226 -9.82 -21.54 36.73
C GLN A 226 -10.35 -20.68 37.88
N THR A 227 -11.50 -21.06 38.42
CA THR A 227 -12.01 -20.47 39.66
C THR A 227 -10.99 -20.66 40.78
N ALA A 228 -10.73 -19.60 41.55
CA ALA A 228 -9.82 -19.69 42.68
C ALA A 228 -10.26 -20.82 43.62
N GLN A 229 -9.32 -21.65 44.07
CA GLN A 229 -9.60 -22.52 45.22
C GLN A 229 -10.07 -21.63 46.37
N LYS A 230 -11.26 -21.93 46.91
CA LYS A 230 -11.94 -21.11 47.90
C LYS A 230 -10.99 -20.91 49.11
N SER A 231 -10.49 -19.69 49.28
CA SER A 231 -9.58 -19.19 50.35
C SER A 231 -8.06 -19.07 50.10
N ASN A 232 -7.57 -18.75 48.90
CA ASN A 232 -6.15 -18.33 48.72
C ASN A 232 -5.87 -16.92 49.28
N ARG A 233 -6.16 -16.72 50.56
CA ARG A 233 -5.85 -15.49 51.30
C ARG A 233 -4.47 -15.66 51.91
N ALA A 234 -3.53 -14.81 51.56
CA ALA A 234 -2.17 -14.90 52.08
C ALA A 234 -1.78 -13.65 52.89
N ASP A 235 -1.04 -13.87 53.98
CA ASP A 235 -0.24 -12.86 54.64
C ASP A 235 1.22 -13.07 54.21
N ILE A 236 1.75 -12.12 53.43
CA ILE A 236 3.02 -12.25 52.74
C ILE A 236 4.00 -11.26 53.33
N ILE A 237 5.12 -11.74 53.85
CA ILE A 237 6.16 -10.91 54.44
C ILE A 237 7.39 -10.98 53.55
N PHE A 238 7.68 -9.88 52.87
CA PHE A 238 8.93 -9.70 52.16
C PHE A 238 10.00 -9.19 53.12
N VAL A 239 11.09 -9.96 53.26
CA VAL A 239 12.24 -9.63 54.09
C VAL A 239 13.40 -9.37 53.14
N LEU A 240 13.69 -8.10 52.90
CA LEU A 240 14.50 -7.62 51.79
C LEU A 240 15.84 -7.11 52.29
N ASP A 241 16.91 -7.73 51.82
CA ASP A 241 18.27 -7.26 52.04
C ASP A 241 18.51 -5.95 51.30
N THR A 242 18.90 -4.94 52.04
CA THR A 242 19.33 -3.64 51.55
C THR A 242 20.76 -3.33 51.98
N SER A 243 21.58 -4.35 52.22
CA SER A 243 23.00 -4.20 52.55
C SER A 243 23.80 -3.60 51.39
N GLY A 244 25.02 -3.15 51.69
CA GLY A 244 25.91 -2.54 50.71
C GLY A 244 26.28 -3.45 49.53
N SER A 245 26.33 -4.77 49.72
CA SER A 245 26.62 -5.75 48.65
C SER A 245 25.56 -5.72 47.54
N MET A 246 24.33 -5.31 47.85
CA MET A 246 23.26 -5.18 46.86
C MET A 246 23.53 -4.10 45.79
N LYS A 247 24.61 -3.32 45.92
CA LYS A 247 25.12 -2.42 44.87
C LYS A 247 25.93 -3.13 43.79
N GLU A 248 26.33 -4.38 44.01
CA GLU A 248 27.08 -5.16 43.04
C GLU A 248 26.29 -5.40 41.75
N SER A 249 27.03 -5.61 40.66
CA SER A 249 26.47 -5.76 39.32
C SER A 249 25.85 -7.15 39.12
N LEU A 250 24.70 -7.19 38.44
CA LEU A 250 23.99 -8.36 37.95
C LEU A 250 23.45 -8.03 36.55
N ASP A 251 24.01 -8.66 35.52
CA ASP A 251 23.65 -8.44 34.11
C ASP A 251 23.64 -6.95 33.66
N GLY A 252 24.58 -6.15 34.17
CA GLY A 252 24.71 -4.73 33.82
C GLY A 252 23.79 -3.78 34.59
N SER A 253 22.95 -4.29 35.50
CA SER A 253 22.22 -3.51 36.52
C SER A 253 22.77 -3.80 37.92
N THR A 254 22.38 -3.07 38.95
CA THR A 254 22.71 -3.47 40.34
C THR A 254 21.72 -4.54 40.84
N ARG A 255 22.15 -5.43 41.74
CA ARG A 255 21.25 -6.40 42.40
C ARG A 255 20.03 -5.72 43.01
N MET A 256 20.22 -4.57 43.66
CA MET A 256 19.14 -3.73 44.21
C MET A 256 18.17 -3.24 43.13
N SER A 257 18.66 -2.80 41.96
CA SER A 257 17.79 -2.35 40.87
C SER A 257 16.92 -3.49 40.33
N VAL A 258 17.50 -4.67 40.16
CA VAL A 258 16.78 -5.88 39.73
C VAL A 258 15.77 -6.33 40.79
N LEU A 259 16.15 -6.27 42.07
CA LEU A 259 15.24 -6.57 43.18
C LEU A 259 14.04 -5.63 43.16
N LYS A 260 14.26 -4.32 43.05
CA LYS A 260 13.20 -3.31 43.01
C LYS A 260 12.21 -3.56 41.88
N SER A 261 12.69 -3.74 40.64
CA SER A 261 11.80 -3.98 39.50
C SER A 261 10.99 -5.27 39.68
N THR A 262 11.65 -6.35 40.10
CA THR A 262 10.99 -7.64 40.30
C THR A 262 9.98 -7.60 41.46
N MET A 263 10.28 -6.84 42.51
CA MET A 263 9.36 -6.64 43.63
C MET A 263 8.14 -5.80 43.24
N GLN A 264 8.32 -4.78 42.40
CA GLN A 264 7.18 -4.02 41.84
C GLN A 264 6.25 -4.94 41.03
N ASP A 265 6.81 -5.80 40.17
CA ASP A 265 6.03 -6.79 39.42
C ASP A 265 5.30 -7.77 40.35
N SER A 266 5.98 -8.23 41.40
CA SER A 266 5.43 -9.14 42.41
C SER A 266 4.28 -8.49 43.19
N ILE A 267 4.43 -7.23 43.60
CA ILE A 267 3.38 -6.45 44.27
C ILE A 267 2.19 -6.21 43.34
N ASN A 268 2.45 -5.83 42.08
CA ASN A 268 1.41 -5.66 41.06
C ASN A 268 0.59 -6.94 40.88
N SER A 269 1.25 -8.09 40.86
CA SER A 269 0.64 -9.43 40.81
C SER A 269 -0.18 -9.73 42.06
N LEU A 270 0.44 -9.70 43.25
CA LEU A 270 -0.19 -10.16 44.49
C LEU A 270 -1.38 -9.31 44.92
N THR A 271 -1.32 -8.00 44.68
CA THR A 271 -2.39 -7.05 45.04
C THR A 271 -3.55 -7.03 44.04
N GLN A 272 -3.54 -7.91 43.01
CA GLN A 272 -4.76 -8.18 42.23
C GLN A 272 -5.79 -8.96 43.06
N ASN A 273 -5.32 -9.78 44.00
CA ASN A 273 -6.17 -10.37 45.01
C ASN A 273 -6.29 -9.38 46.18
N PRO A 274 -7.45 -8.73 46.38
CA PRO A 274 -7.62 -7.77 47.48
C PRO A 274 -7.57 -8.43 48.86
N ASP A 275 -7.69 -9.77 48.92
CA ASP A 275 -7.54 -10.54 50.14
C ASP A 275 -6.06 -10.87 50.46
N ASN A 276 -5.08 -10.45 49.66
CA ASN A 276 -3.67 -10.57 50.05
C ASN A 276 -3.24 -9.38 50.91
N ARG A 277 -2.52 -9.64 52.00
CA ARG A 277 -1.91 -8.61 52.85
C ARG A 277 -0.41 -8.76 52.80
N ILE A 278 0.29 -7.64 52.60
CA ILE A 278 1.72 -7.63 52.36
C ILE A 278 2.40 -6.77 53.43
N SER A 279 3.44 -7.32 54.05
CA SER A 279 4.39 -6.59 54.88
C SER A 279 5.74 -6.55 54.19
N ILE A 280 6.45 -5.44 54.34
CA ILE A 280 7.81 -5.25 53.80
C ILE A 280 8.73 -4.91 54.97
N ILE A 281 9.72 -5.77 55.18
CA ILE A 281 10.80 -5.60 56.14
C ILE A 281 12.06 -5.35 55.33
N GLN A 282 12.70 -4.21 55.53
CA GLN A 282 14.05 -3.98 55.01
C GLN A 282 15.06 -4.37 56.07
N PHE A 283 16.21 -4.92 55.67
CA PHE A 283 17.31 -5.12 56.60
C PHE A 283 18.67 -4.83 55.97
N ALA A 284 19.52 -4.23 56.78
CA ALA A 284 20.94 -4.04 56.52
C ALA A 284 21.70 -4.32 57.84
N SER A 285 22.49 -3.37 58.36
CA SER A 285 23.06 -3.47 59.72
C SER A 285 21.98 -3.54 60.80
N GLU A 286 20.81 -2.95 60.52
CA GLU A 286 19.59 -2.96 61.33
C GLU A 286 18.41 -3.43 60.47
N SER A 287 17.34 -3.87 61.11
CA SER A 287 16.09 -4.26 60.44
C SER A 287 14.97 -3.29 60.79
N ASN A 288 14.09 -3.02 59.82
CA ASN A 288 12.94 -2.14 59.98
C ASN A 288 11.72 -2.69 59.21
N VAL A 289 10.58 -2.78 59.89
CA VAL A 289 9.28 -3.01 59.24
C VAL A 289 8.82 -1.70 58.59
N LEU A 290 8.88 -1.63 57.27
CA LEU A 290 8.49 -0.42 56.51
C LEU A 290 6.99 -0.35 56.25
N VAL A 291 6.40 -1.49 55.90
CA VAL A 291 4.96 -1.63 55.67
C VAL A 291 4.48 -2.85 56.42
N SER A 292 3.34 -2.72 57.11
CA SER A 292 2.74 -3.79 57.90
C SER A 292 1.33 -4.07 57.42
N ASN A 293 1.09 -5.29 56.94
CA ASN A 293 -0.23 -5.86 56.67
C ASN A 293 -1.08 -5.03 55.68
N SER A 294 -0.45 -4.43 54.66
CA SER A 294 -1.12 -3.54 53.71
C SER A 294 -1.72 -4.29 52.52
N THR A 295 -2.87 -3.82 52.05
CA THR A 295 -3.47 -4.21 50.77
C THR A 295 -3.30 -3.10 49.71
N ASN A 296 -2.69 -1.96 50.09
CA ASN A 296 -2.53 -0.80 49.22
C ASN A 296 -1.31 -0.96 48.31
N ARG A 297 -1.57 -1.23 47.03
CA ARG A 297 -0.54 -1.39 46.01
C ARG A 297 0.42 -0.22 45.92
N GLN A 298 -0.07 1.02 45.94
CA GLN A 298 0.78 2.19 45.72
C GLN A 298 1.74 2.38 46.89
N GLU A 299 1.27 2.23 48.13
CA GLU A 299 2.10 2.28 49.34
C GLU A 299 3.25 1.26 49.26
N LEU A 300 2.94 0.02 48.84
CA LEU A 300 3.92 -1.05 48.70
C LEU A 300 4.95 -0.75 47.58
N ILE A 301 4.50 -0.24 46.43
CA ILE A 301 5.39 0.14 45.32
C ILE A 301 6.30 1.30 45.72
N ASP A 302 5.76 2.32 46.38
CA ASP A 302 6.51 3.49 46.84
C ASP A 302 7.58 3.06 47.86
N CYS A 303 7.21 2.16 48.78
CA CYS A 303 8.13 1.56 49.74
C CYS A 303 9.31 0.85 49.04
N VAL A 304 9.05 -0.05 48.09
CA VAL A 304 10.11 -0.77 47.37
C VAL A 304 10.97 0.18 46.53
N SER A 305 10.35 1.15 45.88
CA SER A 305 11.06 2.13 45.04
C SER A 305 12.05 2.97 45.87
N GLY A 306 11.72 3.24 47.13
CA GLY A 306 12.54 3.98 48.09
C GLY A 306 13.69 3.20 48.73
N LEU A 307 13.82 1.89 48.53
CA LEU A 307 14.88 1.10 49.18
C LEU A 307 16.27 1.55 48.76
N GLU A 308 17.23 1.65 49.70
CA GLU A 308 18.60 2.03 49.39
C GLU A 308 19.60 1.00 49.92
N ALA A 309 20.54 0.59 49.07
CA ALA A 309 21.58 -0.35 49.46
C ALA A 309 22.66 0.34 50.33
N VAL A 310 22.72 0.03 51.62
CA VAL A 310 23.66 0.62 52.58
C VAL A 310 23.84 -0.31 53.79
N GLY A 311 25.02 -0.28 54.44
CA GLY A 311 25.27 -1.03 55.67
C GLY A 311 25.67 -2.50 55.43
N GLY A 312 25.67 -3.27 56.51
CA GLY A 312 25.95 -4.72 56.47
C GLY A 312 24.68 -5.56 56.39
N THR A 313 24.75 -6.80 56.85
CA THR A 313 23.73 -7.84 56.59
C THR A 313 23.33 -8.51 57.91
N ASN A 314 22.22 -8.08 58.52
CA ASN A 314 21.76 -8.53 59.84
C ASN A 314 20.52 -9.43 59.74
N TYR A 315 20.76 -10.72 59.45
CA TYR A 315 19.68 -11.72 59.39
C TYR A 315 18.99 -11.92 60.74
N TYR A 316 19.73 -11.78 61.84
CA TYR A 316 19.18 -11.97 63.18
C TYR A 316 18.03 -10.99 63.44
N SER A 317 18.29 -9.69 63.30
CA SER A 317 17.28 -8.66 63.55
C SER A 317 16.09 -8.80 62.58
N SER A 318 16.34 -9.18 61.33
CA SER A 318 15.26 -9.30 60.33
C SER A 318 14.35 -10.50 60.61
N PHE A 319 14.89 -11.62 61.07
CA PHE A 319 14.06 -12.74 61.54
C PHE A 319 13.29 -12.40 62.81
N LEU A 320 13.85 -11.61 63.74
CA LEU A 320 13.09 -11.13 64.90
C LEU A 320 11.89 -10.27 64.48
N ASP A 321 12.09 -9.32 63.58
CA ASP A 321 11.01 -8.48 63.04
C ASP A 321 9.99 -9.32 62.27
N THR A 322 10.44 -10.32 61.51
CA THR A 322 9.57 -11.27 60.81
C THR A 322 8.68 -12.01 61.79
N MET A 323 9.24 -12.54 62.90
CA MET A 323 8.45 -13.21 63.93
C MET A 323 7.46 -12.27 64.61
N GLN A 324 7.87 -11.03 64.91
CA GLN A 324 6.95 -10.03 65.46
C GLN A 324 5.81 -9.75 64.49
N GLU A 325 6.11 -9.64 63.20
CA GLU A 325 5.14 -9.36 62.16
C GLU A 325 4.16 -10.54 61.98
N ILE A 326 4.65 -11.77 61.96
CA ILE A 326 3.80 -12.99 61.98
C ILE A 326 2.91 -13.00 63.23
N ASN A 327 3.43 -12.65 64.40
CA ASN A 327 2.64 -12.59 65.64
C ASN A 327 1.59 -11.47 65.60
N LYS A 328 1.87 -10.35 64.94
CA LYS A 328 0.85 -9.34 64.61
C LYS A 328 -0.17 -9.83 63.60
N MET A 329 0.02 -11.01 63.01
CA MET A 329 -0.89 -11.69 62.08
C MET A 329 -1.53 -12.97 62.67
N THR A 330 -1.55 -13.22 64.02
CA THR A 330 -2.31 -14.31 64.72
C THR A 330 -3.68 -14.09 65.51
N ALA A 331 -4.18 -12.90 65.92
CA ALA A 331 -5.53 -12.56 66.51
C ALA A 331 -6.81 -12.37 65.61
N SER A 332 -7.86 -13.14 65.91
CA SER A 332 -9.29 -13.11 65.46
C SER A 332 -9.69 -13.20 63.98
N ASP A 333 -8.91 -12.77 62.99
CA ASP A 333 -9.27 -12.81 61.54
C ASP A 333 -8.26 -13.63 60.68
N ARG A 334 -7.62 -14.63 61.31
CA ARG A 334 -6.25 -15.06 60.90
C ARG A 334 -6.02 -16.57 60.73
N GLN A 335 -6.99 -17.44 61.04
CA GLN A 335 -6.82 -18.90 60.90
C GLN A 335 -7.01 -19.41 59.47
N ASP A 336 -7.66 -18.65 58.59
CA ASP A 336 -7.94 -19.04 57.20
C ASP A 336 -6.99 -18.37 56.18
N ARG A 337 -5.79 -17.96 56.64
CA ARG A 337 -4.81 -17.23 55.83
C ARG A 337 -3.45 -17.90 55.88
N GLU A 338 -2.92 -18.26 54.73
CA GLU A 338 -1.56 -18.81 54.61
C GLU A 338 -0.51 -17.75 54.96
N LYS A 339 0.47 -18.12 55.78
CA LYS A 339 1.57 -17.26 56.22
C LYS A 339 2.82 -17.56 55.40
N VAL A 340 3.20 -16.62 54.55
CA VAL A 340 4.33 -16.78 53.62
C VAL A 340 5.42 -15.77 53.92
N VAL A 341 6.63 -16.27 54.16
CA VAL A 341 7.84 -15.45 54.33
C VAL A 341 8.71 -15.60 53.08
N ILE A 342 9.10 -14.47 52.49
CA ILE A 342 10.01 -14.40 51.35
C ILE A 342 11.25 -13.64 51.76
N PHE A 343 12.33 -14.37 51.99
CA PHE A 343 13.60 -13.84 52.45
C PHE A 343 14.58 -13.69 51.27
N ILE A 344 15.04 -12.48 50.99
CA ILE A 344 15.90 -12.20 49.84
C ILE A 344 17.19 -11.57 50.31
N SER A 345 18.34 -12.13 49.93
CA SER A 345 19.67 -11.63 50.29
C SER A 345 20.71 -11.99 49.24
N ASP A 346 21.83 -11.27 49.21
CA ASP A 346 22.96 -11.53 48.31
C ASP A 346 24.27 -11.91 49.03
N GLY A 347 24.25 -12.02 50.36
CA GLY A 347 25.48 -12.18 51.14
C GLY A 347 25.27 -12.87 52.47
N GLU A 348 26.37 -13.08 53.19
CA GLU A 348 26.37 -13.75 54.50
C GLU A 348 25.95 -12.83 55.65
N PRO A 349 25.39 -13.38 56.74
CA PRO A 349 25.06 -12.60 57.93
C PRO A 349 26.33 -12.04 58.59
N THR A 350 26.54 -10.72 58.47
CA THR A 350 27.71 -9.99 58.98
C THR A 350 27.44 -9.26 60.30
N PHE A 351 26.16 -9.12 60.69
CA PHE A 351 25.71 -8.42 61.87
C PHE A 351 24.69 -9.27 62.65
N ALA A 352 24.61 -9.03 63.95
CA ALA A 352 23.64 -9.67 64.84
C ALA A 352 23.14 -8.74 65.95
N SER A 353 23.04 -7.43 65.68
CA SER A 353 22.46 -6.49 66.65
C SER A 353 20.98 -6.82 66.89
N PRO A 354 20.45 -6.75 68.13
CA PRO A 354 21.12 -6.31 69.36
C PRO A 354 21.89 -7.40 70.14
N ALA A 355 21.89 -8.67 69.70
CA ALA A 355 22.57 -9.76 70.40
C ALA A 355 24.10 -9.61 70.43
N ALA A 356 24.69 -9.12 69.34
CA ALA A 356 26.08 -8.70 69.28
C ALA A 356 26.20 -7.34 68.59
N VAL A 357 26.69 -6.33 69.34
CA VAL A 357 26.99 -5.00 68.80
C VAL A 357 28.30 -5.08 68.04
N THR A 358 28.27 -4.77 66.74
CA THR A 358 29.46 -4.82 65.90
C THR A 358 29.53 -3.57 65.04
N THR A 359 30.61 -2.79 65.14
CA THR A 359 30.94 -1.73 64.16
C THR A 359 31.81 -2.25 63.01
N THR A 360 32.08 -3.57 62.96
CA THR A 360 32.81 -4.27 61.89
C THR A 360 32.07 -5.56 61.50
N ASN A 361 32.20 -6.01 60.25
CA ASN A 361 31.58 -7.25 59.76
C ASN A 361 32.05 -8.47 60.59
N ASN A 362 31.16 -9.04 61.41
CA ASN A 362 31.43 -10.20 62.26
C ASN A 362 30.56 -11.39 61.82
N TYR A 363 31.04 -12.08 60.79
CA TYR A 363 30.40 -13.26 60.21
C TYR A 363 30.16 -14.39 61.24
N TYR A 364 31.06 -14.54 62.21
CA TYR A 364 30.95 -15.56 63.27
C TYR A 364 29.67 -15.37 64.08
N SER A 365 29.49 -14.17 64.67
CA SER A 365 28.29 -13.88 65.46
C SER A 365 27.04 -13.81 64.58
N GLY A 366 27.16 -13.26 63.37
CA GLY A 366 26.05 -13.15 62.43
C GLY A 366 25.42 -14.50 62.13
N MET A 367 26.22 -15.48 61.74
CA MET A 367 25.73 -16.83 61.44
C MET A 367 25.10 -17.53 62.66
N VAL A 368 25.75 -17.45 63.82
CA VAL A 368 25.26 -18.07 65.07
C VAL A 368 23.86 -17.56 65.41
N TYR A 369 23.68 -16.24 65.40
CA TYR A 369 22.40 -15.65 65.80
C TYR A 369 21.34 -15.73 64.70
N ALA A 370 21.71 -15.66 63.41
CA ALA A 370 20.77 -15.90 62.32
C ALA A 370 20.13 -17.31 62.45
N CYS A 371 20.97 -18.31 62.71
CA CYS A 371 20.55 -19.69 62.95
C CYS A 371 19.70 -19.87 64.22
N GLU A 372 19.94 -19.06 65.25
CA GLU A 372 19.14 -19.06 66.47
C GLU A 372 17.76 -18.45 66.23
N ALA A 373 17.69 -17.27 65.61
CA ALA A 373 16.42 -16.59 65.35
C ALA A 373 15.53 -17.38 64.39
N ILE A 374 16.07 -17.95 63.31
CA ILE A 374 15.25 -18.70 62.35
C ILE A 374 14.64 -19.98 62.97
N ARG A 375 15.35 -20.62 63.91
CA ARG A 375 14.84 -21.78 64.66
C ARG A 375 13.69 -21.44 65.58
N GLN A 376 13.44 -20.16 65.84
CA GLN A 376 12.31 -19.68 66.64
C GLN A 376 11.11 -19.27 65.76
N LEU A 377 11.25 -19.26 64.43
CA LEU A 377 10.16 -18.99 63.51
C LEU A 377 9.06 -20.06 63.69
N ARG A 378 7.84 -19.62 64.02
CA ARG A 378 6.65 -20.47 64.23
C ARG A 378 5.46 -19.84 63.51
N ASN A 379 4.41 -20.63 63.27
CA ASN A 379 3.19 -20.19 62.58
C ASN A 379 3.46 -19.66 61.16
N THR A 380 4.47 -20.22 60.49
CA THR A 380 4.80 -19.95 59.10
C THR A 380 4.40 -21.15 58.28
N ASP A 381 3.60 -20.95 57.24
CA ASP A 381 3.21 -22.05 56.35
C ASP A 381 4.28 -22.28 55.29
N ARG A 382 4.81 -21.19 54.71
CA ARG A 382 5.87 -21.27 53.69
C ARG A 382 7.01 -20.31 53.96
N LEU A 383 8.24 -20.79 53.75
CA LEU A 383 9.45 -19.97 53.74
C LEU A 383 10.19 -20.16 52.41
N TYR A 384 10.26 -19.09 51.64
CA TYR A 384 11.05 -19.05 50.42
C TYR A 384 12.24 -18.13 50.58
N SER A 385 13.43 -18.65 50.35
CA SER A 385 14.64 -17.87 50.36
C SER A 385 15.18 -17.70 48.95
N LEU A 386 15.67 -16.51 48.61
CA LEU A 386 16.36 -16.22 47.36
C LEU A 386 17.74 -15.67 47.65
N PHE A 387 18.76 -16.41 47.23
CA PHE A 387 20.13 -15.92 47.20
C PHE A 387 20.40 -15.27 45.83
N ILE A 388 20.77 -13.99 45.82
CA ILE A 388 21.13 -13.26 44.59
C ILE A 388 22.65 -13.22 44.47
N GLY A 389 23.22 -14.02 43.57
CA GLY A 389 24.66 -14.04 43.35
C GLY A 389 25.20 -15.44 43.07
N ASP A 390 26.49 -15.48 42.79
CA ASP A 390 27.25 -16.63 42.34
C ASP A 390 28.13 -17.27 43.44
N ASP A 391 28.23 -16.65 44.62
CA ASP A 391 28.96 -17.22 45.76
C ASP A 391 28.23 -18.45 46.33
N THR A 392 28.73 -19.63 45.98
CA THR A 392 28.13 -20.92 46.37
C THR A 392 28.19 -21.19 47.88
N GLY A 393 29.20 -20.66 48.56
CA GLY A 393 29.34 -20.77 50.02
C GLY A 393 28.25 -20.00 50.76
N SER A 394 28.06 -18.74 50.38
CA SER A 394 27.02 -17.85 50.92
C SER A 394 25.63 -18.39 50.61
N ALA A 395 25.42 -18.94 49.41
CA ALA A 395 24.19 -19.65 49.07
C ALA A 395 23.99 -20.88 49.98
N SER A 396 25.02 -21.70 50.21
CA SER A 396 24.98 -22.84 51.15
C SER A 396 24.71 -22.40 52.60
N THR A 397 25.25 -21.25 53.02
CA THR A 397 24.95 -20.61 54.30
C THR A 397 23.45 -20.26 54.41
N LEU A 398 22.87 -19.60 53.40
CA LEU A 398 21.44 -19.29 53.40
C LEU A 398 20.56 -20.55 53.28
N GLN A 399 20.97 -21.56 52.52
CA GLN A 399 20.30 -22.87 52.47
C GLN A 399 20.26 -23.48 53.86
N THR A 400 21.40 -23.49 54.57
CA THR A 400 21.52 -24.00 55.93
C THR A 400 20.57 -23.31 56.90
N ILE A 401 20.52 -21.97 56.85
CA ILE A 401 19.60 -21.16 57.67
C ILE A 401 18.14 -21.46 57.32
N THR A 402 17.81 -21.52 56.03
CA THR A 402 16.45 -21.81 55.54
C THR A 402 15.98 -23.19 56.01
N GLN A 403 16.84 -24.21 55.93
CA GLN A 403 16.51 -25.57 56.35
C GLN A 403 16.33 -25.70 57.87
N MET A 404 16.80 -24.74 58.68
CA MET A 404 16.58 -24.73 60.13
C MET A 404 15.21 -24.18 60.54
N ALA A 405 14.49 -23.50 59.65
CA ALA A 405 13.15 -22.99 59.94
C ALA A 405 12.16 -24.14 60.14
N ASP A 406 11.24 -23.99 61.09
CA ASP A 406 10.11 -24.90 61.24
C ASP A 406 8.88 -24.28 60.57
N VAL A 407 8.35 -24.93 59.53
CA VAL A 407 7.22 -24.42 58.71
C VAL A 407 6.19 -25.52 58.48
N ASN A 408 4.93 -25.14 58.28
CA ASN A 408 3.82 -26.10 58.22
C ASN A 408 3.68 -26.81 56.86
N ILE A 409 4.04 -26.16 55.74
CA ILE A 409 3.82 -26.69 54.39
C ILE A 409 5.13 -26.94 53.65
N GLU A 410 5.89 -25.91 53.31
CA GLU A 410 7.14 -26.07 52.57
C GLU A 410 8.16 -24.97 52.82
N LYS A 411 9.44 -25.31 52.69
CA LYS A 411 10.57 -24.38 52.72
C LYS A 411 11.60 -24.79 51.69
N TYR A 412 12.18 -23.81 51.01
CA TYR A 412 13.36 -24.02 50.17
C TYR A 412 14.04 -22.70 49.82
N MET A 413 15.29 -22.79 49.37
CA MET A 413 16.09 -21.67 48.91
C MET A 413 16.46 -21.87 47.45
N VAL A 414 16.46 -20.80 46.67
CA VAL A 414 16.89 -20.78 45.27
C VAL A 414 18.07 -19.83 45.12
N GLN A 415 19.11 -20.26 44.39
CA GLN A 415 20.21 -19.39 43.98
C GLN A 415 19.92 -18.80 42.59
N ALA A 416 19.85 -17.47 42.48
CA ALA A 416 19.74 -16.76 41.21
C ALA A 416 21.04 -16.02 40.88
N ARG A 417 21.66 -16.40 39.76
CA ARG A 417 22.93 -15.85 39.26
C ARG A 417 22.76 -14.82 38.15
N SER A 418 21.52 -14.58 37.70
CA SER A 418 21.19 -13.62 36.66
C SER A 418 19.89 -12.88 37.00
N ALA A 419 19.68 -11.71 36.39
CA ALA A 419 18.47 -10.92 36.60
C ALA A 419 17.23 -11.70 36.16
N ALA A 420 17.32 -12.43 35.04
CA ALA A 420 16.25 -13.31 34.58
C ALA A 420 15.93 -14.42 35.58
N GLN A 421 16.93 -15.00 36.25
CA GLN A 421 16.70 -16.00 37.30
C GLN A 421 16.02 -15.39 38.53
N VAL A 422 16.39 -14.17 38.94
CA VAL A 422 15.71 -13.44 40.04
C VAL A 422 14.23 -13.26 39.69
N THR A 423 13.94 -12.68 38.52
CA THR A 423 12.56 -12.43 38.07
C THR A 423 11.74 -13.71 37.95
N ASN A 424 12.30 -14.75 37.33
CA ASN A 424 11.61 -16.03 37.20
C ASN A 424 11.35 -16.67 38.57
N THR A 425 12.30 -16.57 39.51
CA THR A 425 12.14 -17.17 40.84
C THR A 425 11.05 -16.49 41.65
N LEU A 426 11.02 -15.15 41.70
CA LEU A 426 9.93 -14.45 42.38
C LEU A 426 8.59 -14.73 41.71
N ALA A 427 8.50 -14.73 40.37
CA ALA A 427 7.26 -15.06 39.67
C ALA A 427 6.72 -16.46 40.05
N ARG A 428 7.61 -17.45 40.22
CA ARG A 428 7.24 -18.79 40.70
C ARG A 428 6.70 -18.77 42.13
N PHE A 429 7.35 -18.05 43.04
CA PHE A 429 6.83 -17.87 44.41
C PHE A 429 5.44 -17.21 44.37
N MET A 430 5.26 -16.19 43.52
CA MET A 430 3.98 -15.50 43.36
C MET A 430 2.87 -16.41 42.85
N ALA A 431 3.16 -17.23 41.83
CA ALA A 431 2.17 -18.12 41.21
C ALA A 431 1.58 -19.15 42.19
N LYS A 432 2.41 -19.69 43.10
CA LYS A 432 1.94 -20.57 44.18
C LYS A 432 0.95 -19.90 45.12
N MET A 433 1.13 -18.60 45.36
CA MET A 433 0.25 -17.83 46.26
C MET A 433 -1.03 -17.34 45.58
N SER A 434 -1.09 -17.27 44.25
CA SER A 434 -2.24 -16.72 43.52
C SER A 434 -3.11 -17.77 42.82
N ASN A 435 -2.67 -19.03 42.70
CA ASN A 435 -3.33 -20.06 41.86
C ASN A 435 -3.56 -19.55 40.43
N SER A 436 -2.60 -18.76 39.93
CA SER A 436 -2.69 -18.05 38.66
C SER A 436 -1.62 -18.49 37.67
N LEU A 437 -1.88 -18.20 36.39
CA LEU A 437 -0.93 -18.35 35.31
C LEU A 437 -0.03 -17.13 35.21
N TYR A 438 1.22 -17.32 34.78
CA TYR A 438 2.19 -16.27 34.52
C TYR A 438 2.89 -16.50 33.17
N ARG A 439 3.56 -15.47 32.63
CA ARG A 439 4.15 -15.49 31.28
C ARG A 439 3.15 -15.97 30.22
N VAL A 440 1.91 -15.47 30.32
CA VAL A 440 0.84 -15.84 29.40
C VAL A 440 1.02 -15.09 28.09
N THR A 441 1.09 -15.83 27.00
CA THR A 441 1.11 -15.30 25.63
C THR A 441 -0.05 -15.87 24.83
N LEU A 442 -0.88 -14.99 24.28
CA LEU A 442 -1.86 -15.33 23.26
C LEU A 442 -1.26 -14.89 21.92
N SER A 443 -1.15 -15.78 20.95
CA SER A 443 -0.56 -15.47 19.66
C SER A 443 -1.34 -16.07 18.51
N ASP A 444 -1.32 -15.38 17.38
CA ASP A 444 -1.98 -15.77 16.15
C ASP A 444 -1.03 -15.54 14.97
N GLU A 445 -0.58 -16.61 14.35
CA GLU A 445 0.08 -16.58 13.05
C GLU A 445 -1.01 -16.64 11.97
N LEU A 446 -1.28 -15.49 11.36
CA LEU A 446 -2.27 -15.29 10.32
C LEU A 446 -1.96 -16.15 9.10
N SER A 447 -3.00 -16.58 8.40
CA SER A 447 -2.79 -17.27 7.12
C SER A 447 -2.44 -16.24 6.04
N LYS A 448 -1.92 -16.72 4.91
CA LYS A 448 -1.70 -15.86 3.73
C LYS A 448 -2.99 -15.23 3.17
N TYR A 449 -4.17 -15.68 3.59
CA TYR A 449 -5.47 -15.24 3.07
C TYR A 449 -6.07 -14.08 3.86
N VAL A 450 -5.42 -13.65 4.95
CA VAL A 450 -5.84 -12.47 5.71
C VAL A 450 -4.64 -11.61 6.10
N GLU A 451 -4.88 -10.33 6.31
CA GLU A 451 -3.90 -9.34 6.74
C GLU A 451 -4.35 -8.68 8.05
N TYR A 452 -3.39 -8.32 8.91
CA TYR A 452 -3.69 -7.60 10.15
C TYR A 452 -4.19 -6.18 9.85
N ALA A 453 -5.43 -5.90 10.23
CA ALA A 453 -6.11 -4.62 9.97
C ALA A 453 -6.22 -3.72 11.23
N GLY A 454 -5.37 -3.96 12.24
CA GLY A 454 -5.30 -3.12 13.43
C GLY A 454 -6.39 -3.41 14.47
N GLY A 455 -6.74 -2.38 15.26
CA GLY A 455 -7.79 -2.48 16.28
C GLY A 455 -7.45 -3.34 17.50
N MET A 456 -6.17 -3.59 17.80
CA MET A 456 -5.75 -4.40 18.95
C MET A 456 -6.41 -3.92 20.25
N LYS A 457 -7.09 -4.84 20.94
CA LYS A 457 -7.68 -4.60 22.26
C LYS A 457 -7.56 -5.84 23.13
N VAL A 458 -7.17 -5.63 24.38
CA VAL A 458 -7.07 -6.68 25.39
C VAL A 458 -7.98 -6.32 26.56
N THR A 459 -8.87 -7.23 26.91
CA THR A 459 -9.79 -7.03 28.04
C THR A 459 -9.66 -8.16 29.05
N ARG A 460 -9.88 -7.84 30.32
CA ARG A 460 -10.09 -8.82 31.38
C ARG A 460 -11.51 -8.67 31.92
N SER A 461 -12.22 -9.78 32.07
CA SER A 461 -13.51 -9.83 32.78
C SER A 461 -13.44 -10.88 33.88
N VAL A 462 -14.04 -10.57 35.04
CA VAL A 462 -14.23 -11.53 36.14
C VAL A 462 -15.68 -11.99 36.07
N SER A 463 -15.97 -13.22 36.49
CA SER A 463 -17.33 -13.75 36.51
C SER A 463 -18.33 -12.75 37.13
N GLY A 464 -19.35 -12.35 36.36
CA GLY A 464 -20.39 -11.40 36.79
C GLY A 464 -20.02 -9.91 36.75
N ALA A 465 -18.79 -9.54 36.36
CA ALA A 465 -18.33 -8.16 36.26
C ALA A 465 -18.21 -7.68 34.80
N ALA A 466 -18.33 -6.37 34.58
CA ALA A 466 -18.08 -5.77 33.27
C ALA A 466 -16.61 -5.94 32.85
N PRO A 467 -16.31 -6.17 31.56
CA PRO A 467 -14.95 -6.23 31.07
C PRO A 467 -14.20 -4.91 31.29
N VAL A 468 -12.95 -5.02 31.75
CA VAL A 468 -12.00 -3.91 31.90
C VAL A 468 -10.99 -4.00 30.76
N THR A 469 -10.79 -2.90 30.04
CA THR A 469 -9.73 -2.79 29.03
C THR A 469 -8.38 -2.66 29.73
N LEU A 470 -7.45 -3.54 29.39
CA LEU A 470 -6.08 -3.50 29.89
C LEU A 470 -5.25 -2.47 29.11
N ILE A 471 -4.16 -1.99 29.72
CA ILE A 471 -3.33 -0.92 29.14
C ILE A 471 -2.03 -1.51 28.59
N ALA A 472 -1.77 -1.30 27.30
CA ALA A 472 -0.53 -1.72 26.65
C ALA A 472 0.70 -1.05 27.30
N GLY A 473 1.79 -1.79 27.43
CA GLY A 473 3.02 -1.38 28.12
C GLY A 473 2.97 -1.55 29.64
N MET A 474 1.79 -1.44 30.26
CA MET A 474 1.61 -1.69 31.69
C MET A 474 1.14 -3.12 31.97
N ASP A 475 -0.04 -3.49 31.47
CA ASP A 475 -0.66 -4.79 31.74
C ASP A 475 -0.21 -5.88 30.76
N TYR A 476 0.12 -5.50 29.54
CA TYR A 476 0.56 -6.41 28.49
C TYR A 476 1.49 -5.74 27.48
N SER A 477 2.28 -6.55 26.79
CA SER A 477 3.09 -6.15 25.64
C SER A 477 2.50 -6.75 24.35
N VAL A 478 2.65 -6.02 23.24
CA VAL A 478 2.16 -6.44 21.92
C VAL A 478 3.35 -6.65 21.00
N ARG A 479 3.31 -7.74 20.24
CA ARG A 479 4.15 -7.96 19.07
C ARG A 479 3.23 -8.19 17.88
N ALA A 480 3.09 -7.18 17.01
CA ALA A 480 2.34 -7.28 15.77
C ALA A 480 3.31 -7.11 14.59
N GLY A 481 3.39 -8.13 13.75
CA GLY A 481 4.03 -8.12 12.43
C GLY A 481 2.99 -8.26 11.32
N THR A 482 3.45 -8.50 10.10
CA THR A 482 2.57 -8.71 8.93
C THR A 482 1.77 -10.01 9.01
N ASP A 483 2.35 -11.03 9.63
CA ASP A 483 1.81 -12.40 9.70
C ASP A 483 1.56 -12.88 11.13
N THR A 484 2.06 -12.19 12.15
CA THR A 484 1.99 -12.65 13.54
C THR A 484 1.49 -11.54 14.45
N VAL A 485 0.46 -11.85 15.23
CA VAL A 485 -0.07 -10.97 16.25
C VAL A 485 0.00 -11.68 17.59
N ALA A 486 0.71 -11.11 18.56
CA ALA A 486 0.88 -11.71 19.87
C ALA A 486 0.74 -10.68 21.00
N VAL A 487 0.11 -11.11 22.08
CA VAL A 487 -0.03 -10.38 23.34
C VAL A 487 0.60 -11.20 24.44
N THR A 488 1.55 -10.62 25.17
CA THR A 488 2.10 -11.22 26.40
C THR A 488 1.64 -10.41 27.60
N LEU A 489 0.97 -11.05 28.55
CA LEU A 489 0.60 -10.41 29.80
C LEU A 489 1.86 -10.17 30.65
N ASN A 490 2.03 -8.93 31.11
CA ASN A 490 3.18 -8.55 31.92
C ASN A 490 3.02 -9.01 33.38
N ASN A 491 1.77 -9.13 33.84
CA ASN A 491 1.43 -9.54 35.19
C ASN A 491 0.94 -10.99 35.20
N THR A 492 0.97 -11.62 36.38
CA THR A 492 0.23 -12.87 36.59
C THR A 492 -1.27 -12.62 36.36
N THR A 493 -1.96 -13.66 35.92
CA THR A 493 -3.40 -13.61 35.71
C THR A 493 -4.15 -13.52 37.04
N THR A 494 -5.38 -13.02 37.01
CA THR A 494 -6.32 -13.16 38.12
C THR A 494 -7.05 -14.50 37.97
N ALA A 495 -7.35 -15.19 39.06
CA ALA A 495 -8.23 -16.37 39.04
C ALA A 495 -9.67 -15.99 38.62
N ASP A 496 -10.46 -16.97 38.16
CA ASP A 496 -11.84 -16.80 37.70
C ASP A 496 -12.04 -15.65 36.67
N SER A 497 -11.04 -15.45 35.81
CA SER A 497 -10.97 -14.29 34.92
C SER A 497 -10.74 -14.71 33.47
N ARG A 498 -11.52 -14.11 32.58
CA ARG A 498 -11.40 -14.25 31.14
C ARG A 498 -10.59 -13.09 30.57
N TYR A 499 -9.47 -13.42 29.97
CA TYR A 499 -8.62 -12.52 29.20
C TYR A 499 -8.94 -12.73 27.72
N THR A 500 -9.23 -11.64 27.01
CA THR A 500 -9.54 -11.68 25.58
C THR A 500 -8.63 -10.71 24.86
N MET A 501 -7.84 -11.25 23.93
CA MET A 501 -7.13 -10.51 22.90
C MET A 501 -8.03 -10.44 21.67
N SER A 502 -8.16 -9.26 21.08
CA SER A 502 -9.03 -9.05 19.93
C SER A 502 -8.42 -8.06 18.96
N PHE A 503 -8.59 -8.31 17.65
CA PHE A 503 -8.05 -7.47 16.59
C PHE A 503 -8.77 -7.70 15.27
N ASN A 504 -8.67 -6.72 14.36
CA ASN A 504 -9.28 -6.78 13.04
C ASN A 504 -8.35 -7.49 12.06
N VAL A 505 -8.94 -8.24 11.14
CA VAL A 505 -8.27 -8.75 9.95
C VAL A 505 -9.09 -8.40 8.71
N HIS A 506 -8.40 -8.30 7.58
CA HIS A 506 -8.99 -8.07 6.28
C HIS A 506 -8.60 -9.20 5.32
N SER A 507 -9.50 -9.63 4.43
CA SER A 507 -9.15 -10.64 3.43
C SER A 507 -8.02 -10.14 2.53
N SER A 508 -7.00 -10.95 2.30
CA SER A 508 -5.83 -10.52 1.52
C SER A 508 -6.06 -10.57 0.02
N ALA A 509 -5.18 -9.93 -0.76
CA ALA A 509 -5.18 -10.07 -2.22
C ALA A 509 -5.06 -11.55 -2.66
N ALA A 510 -4.34 -12.38 -1.90
CA ALA A 510 -4.19 -13.80 -2.21
C ALA A 510 -5.49 -14.60 -2.00
N ALA A 511 -6.41 -14.14 -1.14
CA ALA A 511 -7.74 -14.72 -1.00
C ALA A 511 -8.61 -14.41 -2.22
N LEU A 512 -8.58 -13.15 -2.68
CA LEU A 512 -9.29 -12.70 -3.87
C LEU A 512 -8.76 -13.38 -5.14
N ASP A 513 -7.44 -13.46 -5.31
CA ASP A 513 -6.82 -14.16 -6.46
C ASP A 513 -7.19 -15.65 -6.51
N TYR A 514 -7.33 -16.30 -5.34
CA TYR A 514 -7.75 -17.69 -5.27
C TYR A 514 -9.21 -17.85 -5.68
N LEU A 515 -10.09 -16.99 -5.15
CA LEU A 515 -11.52 -17.04 -5.45
C LEU A 515 -11.80 -16.79 -6.93
N GLU A 516 -11.09 -15.83 -7.52
CA GLU A 516 -11.17 -15.49 -8.96
C GLU A 516 -10.80 -16.68 -9.85
N LYS A 517 -9.83 -17.47 -9.41
CA LYS A 517 -9.30 -18.60 -10.20
C LYS A 517 -10.09 -19.88 -10.01
N ASP A 518 -10.43 -20.21 -8.77
CA ASP A 518 -10.93 -21.53 -8.37
C ASP A 518 -12.44 -21.52 -8.07
N GLU A 519 -13.08 -20.33 -8.02
CA GLU A 519 -14.52 -20.10 -7.75
C GLU A 519 -15.06 -20.82 -6.50
N THR A 520 -14.17 -21.20 -5.58
CA THR A 520 -14.45 -22.02 -4.40
C THR A 520 -13.54 -21.64 -3.24
N PHE A 521 -13.90 -22.10 -2.04
CA PHE A 521 -13.06 -21.95 -0.85
C PHE A 521 -12.32 -23.26 -0.53
N PRO A 522 -11.03 -23.20 -0.12
CA PRO A 522 -10.23 -24.38 0.12
C PRO A 522 -10.47 -25.03 1.49
N ASP A 523 -10.95 -24.27 2.48
CA ASP A 523 -10.99 -24.69 3.88
C ASP A 523 -12.42 -24.72 4.44
N LYS A 524 -12.56 -25.32 5.63
CA LYS A 524 -13.81 -25.37 6.41
C LYS A 524 -13.50 -25.02 7.86
N GLY A 525 -14.20 -24.02 8.42
CA GLY A 525 -13.92 -23.53 9.76
C GLY A 525 -14.14 -24.57 10.86
N ASP A 526 -13.26 -24.56 11.85
CA ASP A 526 -13.33 -25.46 13.00
C ASP A 526 -14.60 -25.23 13.82
N GLY A 527 -15.03 -26.27 14.56
CA GLY A 527 -16.19 -26.15 15.46
C GLY A 527 -15.98 -25.11 16.55
N ASN A 528 -17.08 -24.48 17.00
CA ASN A 528 -17.07 -23.45 18.04
C ASN A 528 -16.20 -22.22 17.71
N THR A 529 -16.08 -21.83 16.44
CA THR A 529 -15.33 -20.63 16.03
C THR A 529 -16.21 -19.41 15.77
N ASP A 530 -17.53 -19.54 15.84
CA ASP A 530 -18.47 -18.43 15.62
C ASP A 530 -18.55 -17.49 16.83
N TYR A 531 -18.51 -16.19 16.56
CA TYR A 531 -18.92 -15.16 17.50
C TYR A 531 -20.45 -15.22 17.74
N PRO A 532 -20.95 -14.95 18.96
CA PRO A 532 -22.39 -14.99 19.23
C PRO A 532 -23.20 -14.10 18.27
N GLY A 533 -24.14 -14.71 17.54
CA GLY A 533 -24.96 -14.00 16.54
C GLY A 533 -24.39 -14.04 15.12
N ASN A 534 -23.17 -14.54 14.91
CA ASN A 534 -22.47 -14.53 13.63
C ASN A 534 -22.03 -15.95 13.22
N ALA A 535 -22.86 -16.66 12.44
CA ALA A 535 -22.65 -18.07 12.08
C ALA A 535 -21.91 -18.25 10.74
N THR A 536 -20.77 -17.57 10.60
CA THR A 536 -19.99 -17.48 9.34
C THR A 536 -18.80 -18.42 9.28
N SER A 537 -18.40 -19.06 10.37
CA SER A 537 -17.17 -19.85 10.41
C SER A 537 -17.38 -21.33 10.71
N SER A 538 -18.05 -21.70 11.80
CA SER A 538 -18.05 -23.11 12.24
C SER A 538 -18.71 -24.01 11.19
N GLY A 539 -17.93 -24.92 10.62
CA GLY A 539 -18.37 -25.82 9.57
C GLY A 539 -18.76 -25.14 8.24
N ARG A 540 -18.46 -23.85 8.06
CA ARG A 540 -18.67 -23.12 6.80
C ARG A 540 -17.43 -23.18 5.92
N PRO A 541 -17.59 -23.18 4.58
CA PRO A 541 -16.46 -23.02 3.67
C PRO A 541 -15.87 -21.61 3.77
N GLY A 542 -14.55 -21.48 3.64
CA GLY A 542 -13.86 -20.20 3.63
C GLY A 542 -12.33 -20.39 3.55
N PHE A 543 -11.58 -19.32 3.83
CA PHE A 543 -10.13 -19.38 4.02
C PHE A 543 -9.80 -19.36 5.49
N TYR A 544 -8.93 -20.24 5.99
CA TYR A 544 -8.53 -20.14 7.39
C TYR A 544 -7.97 -18.75 7.71
N SER A 545 -8.41 -18.15 8.81
CA SER A 545 -7.88 -16.87 9.30
C SER A 545 -6.43 -16.97 9.80
N ASN A 546 -5.97 -18.19 10.11
CA ASN A 546 -4.66 -18.42 10.72
C ASN A 546 -3.97 -19.68 10.22
N ALA A 547 -2.65 -19.59 10.06
CA ALA A 547 -1.78 -20.75 9.95
C ALA A 547 -1.76 -21.53 11.27
N GLN A 548 -1.53 -20.84 12.39
CA GLN A 548 -1.54 -21.42 13.74
C GLN A 548 -1.76 -20.34 14.81
N ALA A 549 -2.69 -20.59 15.74
CA ALA A 549 -2.89 -19.73 16.90
C ALA A 549 -2.57 -20.51 18.17
N LYS A 550 -1.86 -19.90 19.13
CA LYS A 550 -1.34 -20.53 20.34
C LYS A 550 -1.65 -19.75 21.61
N LEU A 551 -1.90 -20.48 22.68
CA LEU A 551 -1.86 -20.03 24.05
C LEU A 551 -0.68 -20.69 24.74
N ILE A 552 0.25 -19.89 25.25
CA ILE A 552 1.42 -20.35 26.00
C ILE A 552 1.31 -19.75 27.40
N TYR A 553 1.52 -20.55 28.43
CA TYR A 553 1.49 -20.08 29.81
C TYR A 553 2.37 -20.92 30.71
N SER A 554 2.81 -20.30 31.80
CA SER A 554 3.48 -20.97 32.92
C SER A 554 2.58 -20.98 34.15
N PHE A 555 2.77 -21.95 35.03
CA PHE A 555 1.93 -22.18 36.21
C PHE A 555 2.74 -22.86 37.31
N GLY A 556 2.31 -22.65 38.56
CA GLY A 556 2.93 -23.28 39.72
C GLY A 556 4.44 -23.00 39.84
N SER A 557 5.19 -24.04 40.17
CA SER A 557 6.62 -24.00 40.50
C SER A 557 7.53 -23.85 39.28
N ASN A 558 7.27 -24.59 38.21
CA ASN A 558 8.00 -24.50 36.93
C ASN A 558 7.21 -25.10 35.76
N GLY A 559 5.90 -25.30 35.93
CA GLY A 559 5.02 -25.83 34.89
C GLY A 559 4.93 -24.86 33.72
N SER A 560 4.90 -25.39 32.50
CA SER A 560 4.65 -24.63 31.29
C SER A 560 3.87 -25.49 30.31
N ALA A 561 2.95 -24.85 29.60
CA ALA A 561 2.07 -25.51 28.66
C ALA A 561 1.84 -24.66 27.41
N GLU A 562 1.57 -25.36 26.32
CA GLU A 562 1.11 -24.79 25.05
C GLU A 562 -0.25 -25.40 24.71
N ARG A 563 -1.15 -24.58 24.17
CA ARG A 563 -2.45 -24.97 23.64
C ARG A 563 -2.66 -24.35 22.27
N ILE A 564 -3.26 -25.10 21.35
CA ILE A 564 -3.54 -24.64 19.99
C ILE A 564 -5.00 -24.25 19.88
N TYR A 565 -5.26 -23.01 19.46
CA TYR A 565 -6.60 -22.52 19.17
C TYR A 565 -7.13 -23.10 17.84
N GLY A 566 -8.46 -23.16 17.72
CA GLY A 566 -9.11 -23.56 16.46
C GLY A 566 -8.87 -22.57 15.32
N LYS A 567 -9.21 -22.99 14.11
CA LYS A 567 -9.05 -22.22 12.86
C LYS A 567 -10.40 -21.71 12.34
N PRO A 568 -10.81 -20.47 12.70
CA PRO A 568 -11.94 -19.85 12.03
C PRO A 568 -11.63 -19.59 10.55
N VAL A 569 -12.67 -19.46 9.72
CA VAL A 569 -12.55 -19.07 8.32
C VAL A 569 -13.15 -17.70 8.03
N VAL A 570 -12.61 -17.03 7.01
CA VAL A 570 -13.20 -15.84 6.37
C VAL A 570 -13.77 -16.20 5.00
N GLN A 571 -14.82 -15.52 4.57
CA GLN A 571 -15.29 -15.54 3.19
C GLN A 571 -14.92 -14.22 2.52
N ALA A 572 -13.97 -14.27 1.59
CA ALA A 572 -13.66 -13.11 0.78
C ALA A 572 -14.83 -12.81 -0.18
N VAL A 573 -15.10 -11.52 -0.37
CA VAL A 573 -16.11 -10.99 -1.29
C VAL A 573 -15.36 -10.27 -2.40
N GLU A 574 -15.61 -10.69 -3.65
CA GLU A 574 -15.02 -10.05 -4.82
C GLU A 574 -15.58 -8.64 -5.05
N PRO A 575 -14.77 -7.71 -5.56
CA PRO A 575 -15.23 -6.37 -5.91
C PRO A 575 -16.27 -6.39 -7.02
N ASP A 576 -17.16 -5.38 -7.02
CA ASP A 576 -18.07 -5.14 -8.13
C ASP A 576 -17.31 -4.79 -9.42
N ALA A 577 -17.90 -5.16 -10.58
CA ALA A 577 -17.30 -4.88 -11.87
C ALA A 577 -17.20 -3.38 -12.16
N VAL A 578 -16.00 -2.88 -12.47
CA VAL A 578 -15.76 -1.46 -12.76
C VAL A 578 -15.87 -1.15 -14.26
N PRO A 579 -16.56 -0.06 -14.67
CA PRO A 579 -16.66 0.35 -16.07
C PRO A 579 -15.43 1.15 -16.55
N ALA A 580 -15.01 0.95 -17.81
CA ALA A 580 -14.08 1.81 -18.53
C ALA A 580 -14.75 2.38 -19.79
N GLU A 581 -14.73 3.70 -19.94
CA GLU A 581 -15.26 4.39 -21.12
C GLU A 581 -14.13 4.68 -22.13
N ILE A 582 -14.02 3.84 -23.16
CA ILE A 582 -13.05 4.02 -24.24
C ILE A 582 -13.63 4.97 -25.30
N LYS A 583 -12.91 6.05 -25.59
CA LYS A 583 -13.36 7.13 -26.48
C LYS A 583 -12.19 7.64 -27.34
N VAL A 584 -12.41 7.79 -28.64
CA VAL A 584 -11.45 8.37 -29.59
C VAL A 584 -12.08 9.48 -30.41
N ARG A 585 -11.28 10.22 -31.18
CA ARG A 585 -11.77 11.32 -32.02
C ARG A 585 -11.63 11.00 -33.51
N LYS A 586 -12.62 11.37 -34.29
CA LYS A 586 -12.63 11.38 -35.75
C LYS A 586 -12.53 12.80 -36.26
N VAL A 587 -11.59 13.01 -37.17
CA VAL A 587 -11.39 14.25 -37.93
C VAL A 587 -11.67 13.95 -39.40
N LEU A 588 -12.37 14.87 -40.06
CA LEU A 588 -12.56 14.87 -41.51
C LEU A 588 -12.07 16.21 -42.07
N GLU A 589 -11.12 16.14 -42.99
CA GLU A 589 -10.59 17.30 -43.70
C GLU A 589 -11.19 17.38 -45.10
N GLY A 590 -11.45 18.60 -45.58
CA GLY A 590 -11.99 18.84 -46.94
C GLY A 590 -13.50 18.67 -47.07
N LYS A 591 -14.21 18.19 -46.03
CA LYS A 591 -15.67 18.07 -45.97
C LYS A 591 -16.16 18.21 -44.52
N THR A 592 -17.42 18.59 -44.32
CA THR A 592 -18.04 18.66 -42.98
C THR A 592 -18.24 17.27 -42.41
N LEU A 593 -17.87 17.05 -41.15
CA LEU A 593 -18.13 15.81 -40.42
C LEU A 593 -19.56 15.82 -39.84
N GLU A 594 -20.40 14.89 -40.28
CA GLU A 594 -21.76 14.69 -39.78
C GLU A 594 -21.81 13.47 -38.83
N LYS A 595 -22.81 13.44 -37.95
CA LYS A 595 -23.03 12.32 -37.03
C LYS A 595 -23.28 11.04 -37.83
N GLY A 596 -22.55 9.98 -37.51
CA GLY A 596 -22.73 8.64 -38.08
C GLY A 596 -22.03 8.41 -39.42
N MET A 597 -21.23 9.36 -39.92
CA MET A 597 -20.55 9.23 -41.22
C MET A 597 -19.55 8.07 -41.29
N PHE A 598 -18.83 7.80 -40.21
CA PHE A 598 -17.79 6.78 -40.12
C PHE A 598 -18.07 5.85 -38.95
N SER A 599 -17.89 4.54 -39.19
CA SER A 599 -18.07 3.48 -38.21
C SER A 599 -16.72 2.93 -37.76
N PHE A 600 -16.65 2.49 -36.52
CA PHE A 600 -15.45 1.99 -35.88
C PHE A 600 -15.78 0.70 -35.13
N GLU A 601 -14.79 -0.17 -34.99
CA GLU A 601 -14.87 -1.33 -34.12
C GLU A 601 -13.83 -1.25 -33.00
N LEU A 602 -14.24 -1.76 -31.83
CA LEU A 602 -13.38 -1.97 -30.67
C LEU A 602 -13.16 -3.48 -30.51
N LEU A 603 -11.90 -3.89 -30.58
CA LEU A 603 -11.47 -5.29 -30.53
C LEU A 603 -10.65 -5.51 -29.25
N LYS A 604 -11.02 -6.49 -28.41
CA LYS A 604 -10.20 -6.94 -27.28
C LYS A 604 -9.13 -7.90 -27.80
N VAL A 605 -7.89 -7.67 -27.39
CA VAL A 605 -6.73 -8.52 -27.71
C VAL A 605 -6.48 -9.45 -26.52
N ASP A 606 -6.42 -10.75 -26.75
CA ASP A 606 -6.02 -11.73 -25.73
C ASP A 606 -4.48 -11.91 -25.66
N GLU A 607 -4.00 -12.69 -24.69
CA GLU A 607 -2.56 -12.94 -24.49
C GLU A 607 -1.88 -13.60 -25.72
N GLY A 608 -2.64 -14.31 -26.57
CA GLY A 608 -2.16 -14.91 -27.81
C GLY A 608 -2.16 -13.96 -29.01
N GLY A 609 -2.57 -12.70 -28.82
CA GLY A 609 -2.70 -11.70 -29.87
C GLY A 609 -3.96 -11.86 -30.72
N ARG A 610 -4.90 -12.73 -30.33
CA ARG A 610 -6.17 -12.89 -31.04
C ARG A 610 -7.12 -11.77 -30.66
N GLU A 611 -7.77 -11.23 -31.68
CA GLU A 611 -8.73 -10.13 -31.56
C GLU A 611 -10.16 -10.64 -31.52
N THR A 612 -10.97 -10.07 -30.64
CA THR A 612 -12.42 -10.33 -30.52
C THR A 612 -13.19 -9.03 -30.47
N ARG A 613 -14.22 -8.88 -31.31
CA ARG A 613 -15.00 -7.65 -31.37
C ARG A 613 -15.89 -7.49 -30.14
N VAL A 614 -15.68 -6.41 -29.41
CA VAL A 614 -16.41 -6.06 -28.18
C VAL A 614 -17.58 -5.12 -28.49
N ALA A 615 -17.33 -4.11 -29.32
CA ALA A 615 -18.33 -3.09 -29.65
C ALA A 615 -18.09 -2.48 -31.03
N THR A 616 -19.13 -1.84 -31.56
CA THR A 616 -19.04 -0.97 -32.73
C THR A 616 -19.68 0.37 -32.41
N ALA A 617 -19.10 1.46 -32.88
CA ALA A 617 -19.63 2.81 -32.68
C ALA A 617 -19.43 3.65 -33.93
N ALA A 618 -20.21 4.73 -34.07
CA ALA A 618 -20.02 5.71 -35.13
C ALA A 618 -19.62 7.06 -34.55
N ASN A 619 -19.03 7.93 -35.36
CA ASN A 619 -18.65 9.27 -34.90
C ASN A 619 -19.88 10.13 -34.57
N GLY A 620 -19.77 10.95 -33.52
CA GLY A 620 -20.67 12.07 -33.26
C GLY A 620 -20.43 13.24 -34.21
N ALA A 621 -21.34 14.23 -34.17
CA ALA A 621 -21.15 15.50 -34.89
C ALA A 621 -20.02 16.35 -34.29
N ASP A 622 -19.67 16.10 -33.02
CA ASP A 622 -18.50 16.67 -32.32
C ASP A 622 -17.18 15.93 -32.67
N GLY A 623 -17.29 14.89 -33.49
CA GLY A 623 -16.18 14.02 -33.91
C GLY A 623 -15.84 12.93 -32.91
N PHE A 624 -16.49 12.81 -31.75
CA PHE A 624 -16.14 11.76 -30.81
C PHE A 624 -16.79 10.42 -31.16
N VAL A 625 -16.06 9.32 -30.95
CA VAL A 625 -16.53 7.94 -31.09
C VAL A 625 -16.53 7.32 -29.69
N ALA A 626 -17.71 6.97 -29.18
CA ALA A 626 -17.88 6.37 -27.86
C ALA A 626 -18.44 4.95 -27.97
N PHE A 627 -17.72 3.96 -27.43
CA PHE A 627 -18.07 2.54 -27.54
C PHE A 627 -19.00 2.04 -26.42
N GLY A 628 -19.36 2.91 -25.47
CA GLY A 628 -20.01 2.52 -24.22
C GLY A 628 -19.01 1.98 -23.19
N ALA A 629 -19.49 1.69 -21.98
CA ALA A 629 -18.66 1.19 -20.89
C ALA A 629 -18.35 -0.31 -21.07
N VAL A 630 -17.06 -0.66 -21.06
CA VAL A 630 -16.59 -2.05 -20.93
C VAL A 630 -16.40 -2.34 -19.44
N ARG A 631 -16.98 -3.42 -18.93
CA ARG A 631 -16.89 -3.78 -17.49
C ARG A 631 -15.80 -4.81 -17.24
N PHE A 632 -15.03 -4.61 -16.18
CA PHE A 632 -13.96 -5.48 -15.74
C PHE A 632 -14.22 -6.00 -14.33
N GLN A 633 -14.16 -7.31 -14.14
CA GLN A 633 -14.36 -7.99 -12.85
C GLN A 633 -13.04 -8.38 -12.18
N SER A 634 -11.93 -8.26 -12.90
CA SER A 634 -10.63 -8.75 -12.47
C SER A 634 -9.54 -7.70 -12.71
N PRO A 635 -8.56 -7.57 -11.81
CA PRO A 635 -7.34 -6.82 -12.08
C PRO A 635 -6.59 -7.40 -13.28
N GLY A 636 -5.92 -6.54 -14.03
CA GLY A 636 -5.16 -6.97 -15.20
C GLY A 636 -4.91 -5.85 -16.19
N ALA A 637 -3.99 -6.10 -17.12
CA ALA A 637 -3.73 -5.22 -18.26
C ALA A 637 -4.49 -5.74 -19.48
N TYR A 638 -5.45 -4.96 -19.96
CA TYR A 638 -6.28 -5.29 -21.11
C TYR A 638 -5.91 -4.41 -22.29
N THR A 639 -5.63 -5.03 -23.42
CA THR A 639 -5.30 -4.31 -24.66
C THR A 639 -6.50 -4.31 -25.60
N PHE A 640 -6.80 -3.14 -26.15
CA PHE A 640 -7.84 -2.96 -27.14
C PHE A 640 -7.28 -2.35 -28.42
N HIS A 641 -7.74 -2.85 -29.56
CA HIS A 641 -7.50 -2.26 -30.87
C HIS A 641 -8.76 -1.56 -31.37
N ILE A 642 -8.61 -0.34 -31.84
CA ILE A 642 -9.68 0.41 -32.50
C ILE A 642 -9.33 0.53 -33.98
N ARG A 643 -10.31 0.25 -34.84
CA ARG A 643 -10.20 0.38 -36.30
C ARG A 643 -11.37 1.15 -36.87
N GLU A 644 -11.10 1.96 -37.88
CA GLU A 644 -12.15 2.48 -38.74
C GLU A 644 -12.62 1.38 -39.71
N LEU A 645 -13.93 1.21 -39.81
CA LEU A 645 -14.56 0.31 -40.74
C LEU A 645 -14.75 1.03 -42.07
N VAL A 646 -13.87 0.74 -43.04
CA VAL A 646 -14.00 1.25 -44.41
C VAL A 646 -15.27 0.65 -45.03
N PRO A 647 -16.20 1.47 -45.55
CA PRO A 647 -17.43 0.97 -46.16
C PRO A 647 -17.10 0.13 -47.41
N SER A 648 -17.94 -0.87 -47.70
CA SER A 648 -17.78 -1.75 -48.86
C SER A 648 -17.80 -1.02 -50.20
N SER A 649 -18.41 0.16 -50.25
CA SER A 649 -18.33 1.11 -51.37
C SER A 649 -17.72 2.43 -50.86
N PRO A 650 -16.39 2.60 -50.92
CA PRO A 650 -15.72 3.83 -50.53
C PRO A 650 -16.24 5.04 -51.31
N GLU A 651 -16.46 6.16 -50.61
CA GLU A 651 -16.87 7.41 -51.24
C GLU A 651 -15.76 7.92 -52.17
N GLN A 652 -16.11 8.29 -53.41
CA GLN A 652 -15.13 8.80 -54.35
C GLN A 652 -14.55 10.13 -53.84
N GLY A 653 -13.23 10.30 -53.92
CA GLY A 653 -12.54 11.47 -53.37
C GLY A 653 -12.26 11.38 -51.87
N MET A 654 -12.78 10.37 -51.16
CA MET A 654 -12.47 10.11 -49.76
C MET A 654 -11.24 9.20 -49.63
N THR A 655 -10.33 9.57 -48.74
CA THR A 655 -9.25 8.71 -48.24
C THR A 655 -9.55 8.36 -46.80
N TYR A 656 -9.70 7.06 -46.53
CA TYR A 656 -10.01 6.53 -45.19
C TYR A 656 -8.73 6.25 -44.40
N ASP A 657 -8.80 6.48 -43.09
CA ASP A 657 -7.75 6.11 -42.16
C ASP A 657 -7.81 4.60 -41.87
N THR A 658 -6.73 3.88 -42.15
CA THR A 658 -6.64 2.43 -41.93
C THR A 658 -5.70 2.05 -40.79
N HIS A 659 -5.25 3.01 -39.98
CA HIS A 659 -4.37 2.72 -38.85
C HIS A 659 -5.14 1.95 -37.77
N VAL A 660 -4.39 1.28 -36.89
CA VAL A 660 -4.94 0.62 -35.70
C VAL A 660 -4.49 1.41 -34.49
N LEU A 661 -5.43 1.88 -33.67
CA LEU A 661 -5.10 2.52 -32.40
C LEU A 661 -5.11 1.45 -31.29
N GLU A 662 -3.99 1.32 -30.58
CA GLU A 662 -3.87 0.47 -29.40
C GLU A 662 -4.18 1.28 -28.14
N VAL A 663 -5.20 0.88 -27.38
CA VAL A 663 -5.58 1.45 -26.08
C VAL A 663 -5.31 0.41 -25.01
N LYS A 664 -4.60 0.79 -23.94
CA LYS A 664 -4.35 -0.08 -22.80
C LYS A 664 -5.23 0.33 -21.64
N VAL A 665 -5.93 -0.62 -21.05
CA VAL A 665 -6.73 -0.44 -19.84
C VAL A 665 -6.07 -1.25 -18.74
N LEU A 666 -5.55 -0.58 -17.72
CA LEU A 666 -4.99 -1.21 -16.53
C LEU A 666 -6.04 -1.19 -15.42
N VAL A 667 -6.44 -2.36 -14.95
CA VAL A 667 -7.35 -2.53 -13.82
C VAL A 667 -6.53 -2.98 -12.61
N THR A 668 -6.60 -2.23 -11.51
CA THR A 668 -5.90 -2.53 -10.25
C THR A 668 -6.88 -2.62 -9.10
N ARG A 669 -6.55 -3.37 -8.04
CA ARG A 669 -7.31 -3.31 -6.77
C ARG A 669 -6.94 -2.05 -6.00
N ASP A 670 -7.94 -1.39 -5.44
CA ASP A 670 -7.82 -0.26 -4.52
C ASP A 670 -8.70 -0.56 -3.29
N GLY A 671 -8.14 -1.31 -2.34
CA GLY A 671 -8.91 -1.90 -1.24
C GLY A 671 -9.89 -2.97 -1.75
N ASP A 672 -11.15 -2.84 -1.31
CA ASP A 672 -12.28 -3.70 -1.72
C ASP A 672 -12.86 -3.33 -3.10
N ASP A 673 -12.32 -2.30 -3.78
CA ASP A 673 -12.80 -1.81 -5.07
C ASP A 673 -11.80 -2.09 -6.21
N LEU A 674 -12.31 -2.05 -7.45
CA LEU A 674 -11.47 -2.01 -8.65
C LEU A 674 -11.33 -0.58 -9.17
N LYS A 675 -10.11 -0.25 -9.61
CA LYS A 675 -9.75 1.03 -10.22
C LYS A 675 -9.29 0.82 -11.65
N VAL A 676 -9.72 1.70 -12.54
CA VAL A 676 -9.39 1.69 -13.97
C VAL A 676 -8.48 2.86 -14.32
N ASP A 677 -7.39 2.59 -15.04
CA ASP A 677 -6.57 3.56 -15.74
C ASP A 677 -6.59 3.27 -17.25
N ILE A 678 -6.87 4.29 -18.07
CA ILE A 678 -6.94 4.15 -19.54
C ILE A 678 -5.80 4.94 -20.16
N GLN A 679 -4.93 4.24 -20.89
CA GLN A 679 -3.78 4.80 -21.56
C GLN A 679 -4.01 4.81 -23.07
N TYR A 680 -4.01 6.01 -23.63
CA TYR A 680 -4.14 6.27 -25.05
C TYR A 680 -2.76 6.48 -25.70
N PRO A 681 -2.60 6.19 -26.99
CA PRO A 681 -1.41 6.59 -27.75
C PRO A 681 -1.38 8.11 -27.91
N GLU A 682 -0.23 8.68 -28.28
CA GLU A 682 -0.02 10.14 -28.39
C GLU A 682 -1.05 10.83 -29.31
N ASN A 683 -1.51 10.15 -30.36
CA ASN A 683 -2.48 10.65 -31.32
C ASN A 683 -3.72 9.73 -31.39
N PRO A 684 -4.66 9.80 -30.42
CA PRO A 684 -5.80 8.90 -30.34
C PRO A 684 -6.95 9.36 -31.25
N PHE A 685 -6.65 9.65 -32.51
CA PHE A 685 -7.63 10.13 -33.48
C PHE A 685 -7.41 9.51 -34.86
N PHE A 686 -8.49 9.40 -35.62
CA PHE A 686 -8.48 8.98 -37.01
C PHE A 686 -8.72 10.18 -37.92
N VAL A 687 -8.02 10.29 -39.05
CA VAL A 687 -8.17 11.40 -40.00
C VAL A 687 -8.55 10.89 -41.39
N ASN A 688 -9.75 11.26 -41.84
CA ASN A 688 -10.10 11.12 -43.25
C ASN A 688 -9.87 12.42 -43.98
N THR A 689 -9.53 12.32 -45.26
CA THR A 689 -9.39 13.48 -46.14
C THR A 689 -10.30 13.32 -47.34
N TYR A 690 -10.93 14.43 -47.75
CA TYR A 690 -11.82 14.48 -48.90
C TYR A 690 -11.31 15.47 -49.94
N GLN A 691 -11.07 15.00 -51.16
CA GLN A 691 -10.65 15.81 -52.31
C GLN A 691 -11.44 15.39 -53.57
N PRO A 692 -12.38 16.22 -54.07
CA PRO A 692 -13.15 15.89 -55.27
C PRO A 692 -12.32 16.03 -56.55
N GLN A 693 -12.66 15.24 -57.57
CA GLN A 693 -12.02 15.35 -58.89
C GLN A 693 -12.35 16.70 -59.55
N PRO A 694 -11.36 17.39 -60.13
CA PRO A 694 -11.56 18.71 -60.73
C PRO A 694 -12.38 18.66 -62.03
N VAL A 695 -13.04 19.77 -62.36
CA VAL A 695 -13.84 19.93 -63.58
C VAL A 695 -13.23 20.96 -64.52
N LYS A 696 -13.35 20.73 -65.83
CA LYS A 696 -12.93 21.68 -66.87
C LYS A 696 -14.15 22.28 -67.58
N VAL A 697 -14.16 23.60 -67.77
CA VAL A 697 -15.26 24.35 -68.39
C VAL A 697 -14.75 25.16 -69.58
N THR A 698 -15.40 25.01 -70.74
CA THR A 698 -15.12 25.85 -71.92
C THR A 698 -16.18 26.92 -72.05
N LEU A 699 -15.75 28.18 -72.14
CA LEU A 699 -16.64 29.30 -72.44
C LEU A 699 -16.72 29.53 -73.95
N ALA A 700 -17.92 29.83 -74.45
CA ALA A 700 -18.19 30.05 -75.85
C ALA A 700 -19.15 31.23 -76.06
N GLY A 701 -19.22 31.70 -77.31
CA GLY A 701 -20.17 32.70 -77.77
C GLY A 701 -20.39 32.61 -79.27
N LYS A 702 -21.18 33.53 -79.83
CA LYS A 702 -21.46 33.60 -81.25
C LYS A 702 -21.37 35.03 -81.78
N LYS A 703 -20.85 35.18 -83.00
CA LYS A 703 -20.82 36.43 -83.76
C LYS A 703 -21.81 36.35 -84.91
N SER A 704 -22.58 37.41 -85.08
CA SER A 704 -23.46 37.63 -86.23
C SER A 704 -23.12 38.96 -86.90
N LEU A 705 -23.18 38.98 -88.23
CA LEU A 705 -23.07 40.18 -89.06
C LEU A 705 -24.28 40.23 -90.01
N SER A 706 -25.07 41.29 -89.94
CA SER A 706 -26.13 41.57 -90.93
C SER A 706 -25.62 42.52 -92.01
N GLY A 707 -26.26 42.52 -93.20
CA GLY A 707 -25.89 43.40 -94.31
C GLY A 707 -24.67 42.94 -95.13
N ARG A 708 -23.87 41.99 -94.62
CA ARG A 708 -22.76 41.36 -95.35
C ARG A 708 -22.48 39.95 -94.82
N GLN A 709 -21.89 39.09 -95.66
CA GLN A 709 -21.42 37.76 -95.26
C GLN A 709 -20.32 37.86 -94.19
N LEU A 710 -20.45 37.05 -93.12
CA LEU A 710 -19.43 36.89 -92.08
C LEU A 710 -18.38 35.87 -92.55
N THR A 711 -17.09 36.20 -92.43
CA THR A 711 -15.97 35.29 -92.69
C THR A 711 -15.17 35.05 -91.42
N ALA A 712 -14.36 33.97 -91.41
CA ALA A 712 -13.50 33.66 -90.27
C ALA A 712 -12.47 34.78 -90.05
N GLY A 713 -12.20 35.09 -88.78
CA GLY A 713 -11.16 36.07 -88.41
C GLY A 713 -11.60 37.53 -88.47
N MET A 714 -12.85 37.84 -88.86
CA MET A 714 -13.30 39.22 -89.04
C MET A 714 -13.37 40.03 -87.75
N PHE A 715 -13.68 39.41 -86.62
CA PHE A 715 -13.86 40.05 -85.31
C PHE A 715 -13.10 39.28 -84.23
N SER A 716 -12.53 40.01 -83.26
CA SER A 716 -11.77 39.46 -82.13
C SER A 716 -12.55 39.63 -80.82
N PHE A 717 -12.41 38.69 -79.88
CA PHE A 717 -13.11 38.65 -78.60
C PHE A 717 -12.13 38.34 -77.48
N ARG A 718 -12.23 39.09 -76.38
CA ARG A 718 -11.41 38.94 -75.19
C ARG A 718 -12.21 38.24 -74.10
N LEU A 719 -11.62 37.22 -73.48
CA LEU A 719 -12.08 36.66 -72.20
C LEU A 719 -11.27 37.31 -71.08
N LEU A 720 -11.97 37.85 -70.09
CA LEU A 720 -11.38 38.51 -68.94
C LEU A 720 -11.91 37.90 -67.64
N THR A 721 -11.15 38.05 -66.56
CA THR A 721 -11.67 37.84 -65.20
C THR A 721 -12.67 38.95 -64.84
N ASN A 722 -13.45 38.76 -63.76
CA ASN A 722 -14.34 39.80 -63.24
C ASN A 722 -13.62 41.13 -62.90
N ASN A 723 -12.30 41.10 -62.67
CA ASN A 723 -11.47 42.27 -62.40
C ASN A 723 -10.86 42.88 -63.68
N ASN A 724 -11.39 42.55 -64.86
CA ASN A 724 -10.91 43.00 -66.17
C ASN A 724 -9.47 42.57 -66.52
N VAL A 725 -8.95 41.50 -65.91
CA VAL A 725 -7.65 40.93 -66.32
C VAL A 725 -7.86 40.06 -67.56
N LEU A 726 -7.13 40.36 -68.64
CA LEU A 726 -7.18 39.59 -69.88
C LEU A 726 -6.65 38.16 -69.65
N LEU A 727 -7.44 37.16 -70.02
CA LEU A 727 -7.05 35.74 -69.99
C LEU A 727 -6.70 35.24 -71.39
N GLU A 728 -7.53 35.57 -72.37
CA GLU A 728 -7.38 35.05 -73.74
C GLU A 728 -8.04 36.00 -74.74
N THR A 729 -7.53 36.03 -75.98
CA THR A 729 -8.18 36.68 -77.12
C THR A 729 -8.34 35.65 -78.24
N VAL A 730 -9.55 35.53 -78.79
CA VAL A 730 -9.87 34.61 -79.90
C VAL A 730 -10.62 35.35 -81.00
N GLN A 731 -10.68 34.79 -82.21
CA GLN A 731 -11.44 35.37 -83.32
C GLN A 731 -12.69 34.54 -83.63
N ASN A 732 -13.68 35.13 -84.30
CA ASN A 732 -14.84 34.37 -84.78
C ASN A 732 -14.45 33.38 -85.89
N GLN A 733 -15.08 32.22 -85.89
CA GLN A 733 -15.03 31.28 -87.03
C GLN A 733 -15.97 31.74 -88.16
N ALA A 734 -15.91 31.09 -89.34
CA ALA A 734 -16.74 31.43 -90.50
C ALA A 734 -18.25 31.28 -90.23
N ASN A 735 -18.64 30.36 -89.35
CA ASN A 735 -20.03 30.18 -88.89
C ASN A 735 -20.40 31.12 -87.71
N GLY A 736 -19.49 32.01 -87.32
CA GLY A 736 -19.64 32.93 -86.20
C GLY A 736 -19.27 32.38 -84.83
N ALA A 737 -18.88 31.12 -84.67
CA ALA A 737 -18.55 30.59 -83.34
C ALA A 737 -17.32 31.27 -82.71
N ILE A 738 -17.38 31.51 -81.40
CA ILE A 738 -16.30 32.03 -80.55
C ILE A 738 -16.05 30.96 -79.48
N ARG A 739 -14.82 30.48 -79.33
CA ARG A 739 -14.49 29.41 -78.37
C ARG A 739 -13.16 29.69 -77.68
N PHE A 740 -13.18 29.74 -76.35
CA PHE A 740 -12.02 29.94 -75.49
C PHE A 740 -11.42 28.60 -75.03
N SER A 741 -10.20 28.64 -74.50
CA SER A 741 -9.53 27.50 -73.87
C SER A 741 -10.24 27.06 -72.57
N PRO A 742 -10.27 25.75 -72.22
CA PRO A 742 -10.95 25.29 -71.00
C PRO A 742 -10.31 25.80 -69.71
N LEU A 743 -11.13 26.27 -68.76
CA LEU A 743 -10.76 26.66 -67.40
C LEU A 743 -10.89 25.46 -66.46
N THR A 744 -9.96 25.25 -65.52
CA THR A 744 -9.99 24.14 -64.56
C THR A 744 -10.38 24.62 -63.16
N PHE A 745 -11.33 23.94 -62.52
CA PHE A 745 -11.81 24.23 -61.17
C PHE A 745 -11.56 23.04 -60.25
N THR A 746 -10.94 23.29 -59.09
CA THR A 746 -10.56 22.28 -58.08
C THR A 746 -11.36 22.42 -56.79
N LYS A 747 -12.26 23.41 -56.69
CA LYS A 747 -13.14 23.63 -55.54
C LYS A 747 -14.54 23.98 -56.02
N ALA A 748 -15.55 23.59 -55.26
CA ALA A 748 -16.91 24.08 -55.45
C ALA A 748 -16.98 25.58 -55.12
N GLY A 749 -17.86 26.31 -55.82
CA GLY A 749 -18.00 27.75 -55.68
C GLY A 749 -18.53 28.43 -56.95
N ASP A 750 -18.79 29.72 -56.83
CA ASP A 750 -19.22 30.57 -57.93
C ASP A 750 -18.04 31.36 -58.52
N TYR A 751 -17.88 31.31 -59.84
CA TYR A 751 -16.82 31.99 -60.60
C TYR A 751 -17.43 32.88 -61.69
N VAL A 752 -16.81 34.04 -61.95
CA VAL A 752 -17.34 35.04 -62.90
C VAL A 752 -16.26 35.49 -63.89
N TYR A 753 -16.59 35.45 -65.17
CA TYR A 753 -15.74 35.90 -66.28
C TYR A 753 -16.51 36.85 -67.21
N LEU A 754 -15.78 37.66 -67.98
CA LEU A 754 -16.34 38.66 -68.90
C LEU A 754 -15.85 38.39 -70.32
N ILE A 755 -16.75 38.45 -71.31
CA ILE A 755 -16.43 38.34 -72.74
C ILE A 755 -16.77 39.67 -73.41
N ARG A 756 -15.83 40.24 -74.16
CA ARG A 756 -16.00 41.50 -74.89
C ARG A 756 -15.48 41.40 -76.31
N GLU A 757 -16.18 42.01 -77.26
CA GLU A 757 -15.65 42.24 -78.59
C GLU A 757 -14.53 43.28 -78.53
N SER A 758 -13.43 43.01 -79.24
CA SER A 758 -12.27 43.90 -79.36
C SER A 758 -12.36 44.61 -80.70
N VAL A 759 -12.76 45.88 -80.67
CA VAL A 759 -12.78 46.75 -81.85
C VAL A 759 -11.35 47.20 -82.19
N PRO A 760 -10.89 47.04 -83.44
CA PRO A 760 -9.57 47.51 -83.86
C PRO A 760 -9.49 49.05 -83.86
N GLU A 761 -8.30 49.63 -83.67
CA GLU A 761 -8.11 51.10 -83.63
C GLU A 761 -8.58 51.81 -84.92
N ALA A 762 -8.48 51.15 -86.08
CA ALA A 762 -9.07 51.61 -87.33
C ALA A 762 -10.43 50.91 -87.55
N ALA A 763 -11.46 51.36 -86.84
CA ALA A 763 -12.81 50.82 -86.99
C ALA A 763 -13.37 51.14 -88.40
N SER A 764 -13.93 50.14 -89.08
CA SER A 764 -14.62 50.35 -90.36
C SER A 764 -15.85 51.23 -90.18
N GLU A 765 -15.93 52.34 -90.91
CA GLU A 765 -17.07 53.27 -90.90
C GLU A 765 -18.40 52.61 -91.34
N ASN A 766 -18.33 51.50 -92.08
CA ASN A 766 -19.49 50.77 -92.57
C ASN A 766 -19.99 49.68 -91.61
N ILE A 767 -19.35 49.50 -90.44
CA ILE A 767 -19.75 48.49 -89.44
C ILE A 767 -20.23 49.17 -88.15
N VAL A 768 -21.45 48.86 -87.74
CA VAL A 768 -21.95 49.18 -86.39
C VAL A 768 -21.62 48.01 -85.47
N TYR A 769 -20.78 48.26 -84.45
CA TYR A 769 -20.28 47.24 -83.52
C TYR A 769 -21.18 47.07 -82.28
N ASP A 770 -21.32 45.83 -81.82
CA ASP A 770 -21.95 45.47 -80.55
C ASP A 770 -20.91 45.50 -79.42
N LEU A 771 -20.87 46.61 -78.67
CA LEU A 771 -19.91 46.83 -77.59
C LEU A 771 -20.34 46.24 -76.23
N LYS A 772 -21.33 45.34 -76.21
CA LYS A 772 -21.79 44.74 -74.96
C LYS A 772 -20.69 43.93 -74.28
N THR A 773 -20.78 43.83 -72.95
CA THR A 773 -19.99 42.87 -72.16
C THR A 773 -20.90 41.72 -71.79
N VAL A 774 -20.53 40.50 -72.16
CA VAL A 774 -21.22 39.27 -71.74
C VAL A 774 -20.55 38.74 -70.48
N THR A 775 -21.30 38.59 -69.40
CA THR A 775 -20.84 37.97 -68.17
C THR A 775 -21.14 36.48 -68.20
N ALA A 776 -20.13 35.64 -67.98
CA ALA A 776 -20.26 34.20 -67.81
C ALA A 776 -20.13 33.85 -66.31
N LYS A 777 -21.24 33.47 -65.68
CA LYS A 777 -21.26 32.94 -64.31
C LYS A 777 -21.16 31.41 -64.36
N ILE A 778 -20.17 30.86 -63.68
CA ILE A 778 -19.92 29.43 -63.57
C ILE A 778 -20.19 29.02 -62.13
N THR A 779 -21.17 28.14 -61.90
CA THR A 779 -21.45 27.56 -60.59
C THR A 779 -20.89 26.15 -60.56
N VAL A 780 -19.89 25.91 -59.72
CA VAL A 780 -19.24 24.62 -59.53
C VAL A 780 -19.80 23.97 -58.26
N THR A 781 -20.41 22.80 -58.40
CA THR A 781 -20.94 21.97 -57.31
C THR A 781 -20.17 20.66 -57.22
N ASP A 782 -20.16 20.06 -56.03
CA ASP A 782 -19.64 18.71 -55.84
C ASP A 782 -20.79 17.70 -55.98
N GLN A 783 -20.65 16.75 -56.90
CA GLN A 783 -21.58 15.64 -57.10
C GLN A 783 -20.80 14.34 -56.92
N ASP A 784 -20.90 13.79 -55.71
CA ASP A 784 -20.34 12.48 -55.34
C ASP A 784 -18.84 12.33 -55.64
N GLY A 785 -18.01 13.26 -55.17
CA GLY A 785 -16.55 13.19 -55.34
C GLY A 785 -16.06 13.70 -56.69
N ARG A 786 -16.95 14.30 -57.49
CA ARG A 786 -16.62 14.92 -58.78
C ARG A 786 -17.24 16.30 -58.87
N LEU A 787 -16.43 17.29 -59.19
CA LEU A 787 -16.96 18.62 -59.45
C LEU A 787 -17.76 18.61 -60.76
N LYS A 788 -18.90 19.28 -60.75
CA LYS A 788 -19.74 19.60 -61.91
C LYS A 788 -19.86 21.11 -62.01
N ALA A 789 -19.83 21.65 -63.21
CA ALA A 789 -19.97 23.08 -63.45
C ALA A 789 -21.12 23.37 -64.39
N ASP A 790 -21.93 24.36 -64.04
CA ASP A 790 -23.00 24.91 -64.87
C ASP A 790 -22.65 26.36 -65.24
N VAL A 791 -22.85 26.74 -66.50
CA VAL A 791 -22.49 28.07 -67.03
C VAL A 791 -23.75 28.83 -67.45
N ALA A 792 -23.86 30.08 -67.01
CA ALA A 792 -24.91 31.01 -67.41
C ALA A 792 -24.30 32.29 -67.99
N TYR A 793 -24.84 32.76 -69.13
CA TYR A 793 -24.41 33.98 -69.80
C TYR A 793 -25.42 35.11 -69.60
N THR A 794 -24.96 36.35 -69.38
CA THR A 794 -25.82 37.53 -69.28
C THR A 794 -25.11 38.79 -69.81
N PRO A 795 -25.69 39.53 -70.78
CA PRO A 795 -26.81 39.15 -71.65
C PRO A 795 -26.45 37.94 -72.54
N ASP A 796 -27.26 37.62 -73.57
CA ASP A 796 -26.98 36.51 -74.49
C ASP A 796 -25.55 36.56 -75.06
N GLU A 797 -24.96 35.39 -75.24
CA GLU A 797 -23.59 35.20 -75.72
C GLU A 797 -23.41 35.48 -77.22
N VAL A 798 -24.35 36.22 -77.84
CA VAL A 798 -24.37 36.53 -79.27
C VAL A 798 -24.04 37.99 -79.54
N PHE A 799 -22.86 38.29 -80.05
CA PHE A 799 -22.46 39.63 -80.46
C PHE A 799 -23.00 39.96 -81.87
N ARG A 800 -23.68 41.10 -82.05
CA ARG A 800 -24.43 41.42 -83.29
C ARG A 800 -23.96 42.70 -83.97
N ASN A 801 -23.17 42.57 -85.04
CA ASN A 801 -22.77 43.72 -85.86
C ASN A 801 -23.67 43.86 -87.09
N SER A 802 -23.71 45.06 -87.67
CA SER A 802 -24.39 45.32 -88.96
C SER A 802 -23.50 46.09 -89.93
N PHE A 803 -23.58 45.75 -91.21
CA PHE A 803 -22.89 46.42 -92.31
C PHE A 803 -23.88 47.28 -93.12
N VAL A 804 -23.52 48.52 -93.43
CA VAL A 804 -24.37 49.48 -94.15
C VAL A 804 -23.71 49.93 -95.45
N TYR A 805 -24.46 49.93 -96.56
CA TYR A 805 -24.00 50.40 -97.88
C TYR A 805 -24.27 51.89 -98.10
N THR A 806 -23.42 52.55 -98.90
CA THR A 806 -23.69 53.89 -99.45
C THR A 806 -24.48 53.78 -100.76
N ALA A 807 -25.65 54.42 -100.85
CA ALA A 807 -26.61 54.29 -101.97
C ALA A 807 -26.14 54.87 -103.33
N ALA A 808 -26.77 54.43 -104.43
CA ALA A 808 -26.50 54.87 -105.81
C ALA A 808 -27.78 55.24 -106.58
N SER A 809 -27.66 56.02 -107.67
CA SER A 809 -28.80 56.43 -108.52
C SER A 809 -28.55 56.12 -110.00
N ALA A 810 -29.62 55.89 -110.77
CA ALA A 810 -29.58 55.70 -112.23
C ALA A 810 -30.72 56.46 -112.93
N THR A 811 -30.48 56.86 -114.19
CA THR A 811 -31.47 57.56 -115.03
C THR A 811 -31.83 56.73 -116.25
N ILE A 812 -33.12 56.60 -116.54
CA ILE A 812 -33.66 56.00 -117.77
C ILE A 812 -34.09 57.13 -118.72
N GLU A 813 -33.61 57.12 -119.96
CA GLU A 813 -33.88 58.14 -120.99
C GLU A 813 -34.33 57.49 -122.32
N LEU A 814 -35.42 58.00 -122.91
CA LEU A 814 -35.98 57.55 -124.18
C LEU A 814 -36.24 58.74 -125.12
N LYS A 815 -36.63 58.47 -126.36
CA LYS A 815 -36.93 59.49 -127.37
C LYS A 815 -38.30 59.26 -128.00
N LYS A 816 -38.98 60.34 -128.36
CA LYS A 816 -40.22 60.40 -129.11
C LYS A 816 -39.99 61.12 -130.43
N VAL A 817 -40.50 60.56 -131.51
CA VAL A 817 -40.47 61.14 -132.85
C VAL A 817 -41.90 61.20 -133.37
N LEU A 818 -42.27 62.35 -133.94
CA LEU A 818 -43.56 62.56 -134.60
C LEU A 818 -43.31 63.05 -136.03
N THR A 819 -43.98 62.44 -137.00
CA THR A 819 -43.95 62.84 -138.42
C THR A 819 -45.31 63.37 -138.85
N GLY A 820 -45.35 64.33 -139.79
CA GLY A 820 -46.60 64.94 -140.28
C GLY A 820 -47.11 66.14 -139.47
N MET A 821 -46.58 66.41 -138.27
CA MET A 821 -46.68 67.71 -137.58
C MET A 821 -45.49 67.97 -136.63
N GLN A 822 -45.37 69.19 -136.10
CA GLN A 822 -44.34 69.54 -135.12
C GLN A 822 -44.63 68.91 -133.75
N LEU A 823 -43.63 68.23 -133.17
CA LEU A 823 -43.71 67.68 -131.81
C LEU A 823 -43.59 68.80 -130.77
N ALA A 824 -44.62 68.99 -129.95
CA ALA A 824 -44.58 69.89 -128.80
C ALA A 824 -44.14 69.15 -127.52
N THR A 825 -43.61 69.90 -126.54
CA THR A 825 -43.45 69.38 -125.18
C THR A 825 -44.81 69.00 -124.60
N GLY A 826 -44.89 67.90 -123.87
CA GLY A 826 -46.13 67.46 -123.24
C GLY A 826 -47.09 66.72 -124.17
N MET A 827 -46.71 66.51 -125.43
CA MET A 827 -47.66 66.05 -126.45
C MET A 827 -48.08 64.58 -126.32
N PHE A 828 -47.23 63.74 -125.74
CA PHE A 828 -47.48 62.32 -125.50
C PHE A 828 -46.98 61.92 -124.11
N ASP A 829 -47.76 61.08 -123.44
CA ASP A 829 -47.45 60.51 -122.13
C ASP A 829 -46.79 59.14 -122.26
N PHE A 830 -45.85 58.84 -121.36
CA PHE A 830 -45.13 57.58 -121.30
C PHE A 830 -45.16 57.04 -119.89
N GLU A 831 -45.48 55.76 -119.72
CA GLU A 831 -45.45 55.06 -118.44
C GLU A 831 -44.20 54.19 -118.35
N LEU A 832 -43.35 54.39 -117.34
CA LEU A 832 -42.34 53.44 -116.88
C LEU A 832 -42.94 52.58 -115.77
N LYS A 833 -43.04 51.27 -115.99
CA LYS A 833 -43.48 50.29 -115.01
C LYS A 833 -42.31 49.47 -114.50
N ASP A 834 -42.10 49.42 -113.19
CA ASP A 834 -41.22 48.43 -112.54
C ASP A 834 -41.90 47.05 -112.62
N LEU A 835 -41.23 46.10 -113.25
CA LEU A 835 -41.76 44.76 -113.49
C LEU A 835 -41.75 43.88 -112.24
N SER A 836 -40.94 44.23 -111.23
CA SER A 836 -40.84 43.50 -109.96
C SER A 836 -41.88 43.96 -108.95
N THR A 837 -42.07 45.27 -108.82
CA THR A 837 -42.99 45.85 -107.83
C THR A 837 -44.35 46.21 -108.41
N GLY A 838 -44.45 46.34 -109.73
CA GLY A 838 -45.65 46.81 -110.43
C GLY A 838 -45.86 48.33 -110.39
N GLN A 839 -44.99 49.09 -109.70
CA GLN A 839 -45.09 50.54 -109.59
C GLN A 839 -44.91 51.21 -110.95
N THR A 840 -45.70 52.25 -111.21
CA THR A 840 -45.67 53.02 -112.46
C THR A 840 -45.29 54.47 -112.21
N MET A 841 -44.45 55.03 -113.08
CA MET A 841 -44.11 56.44 -113.14
C MET A 841 -44.45 56.96 -114.53
N THR A 842 -45.17 58.07 -114.64
CA THR A 842 -45.51 58.68 -115.94
C THR A 842 -44.65 59.89 -116.24
N GLN A 843 -44.31 60.09 -117.51
CA GLN A 843 -43.58 61.27 -117.97
C GLN A 843 -44.01 61.64 -119.38
N THR A 844 -43.99 62.93 -119.71
CA THR A 844 -44.27 63.41 -121.07
C THR A 844 -43.00 63.55 -121.92
N ASN A 845 -43.12 63.57 -123.25
CA ASN A 845 -41.99 63.96 -124.09
C ASN A 845 -41.69 65.47 -123.99
N LEU A 846 -40.42 65.84 -124.13
CA LEU A 846 -40.02 67.21 -124.44
C LEU A 846 -40.22 67.53 -125.93
N ALA A 847 -40.18 68.81 -126.33
CA ALA A 847 -40.20 69.22 -127.75
C ALA A 847 -39.03 68.64 -128.57
N SER A 848 -37.92 68.28 -127.93
CA SER A 848 -36.80 67.53 -128.55
C SER A 848 -37.10 66.05 -128.77
N GLY A 849 -38.21 65.56 -128.22
CA GLY A 849 -38.58 64.16 -128.14
C GLY A 849 -38.08 63.44 -126.88
N LYS A 850 -37.19 64.01 -126.06
CA LYS A 850 -36.61 63.28 -124.93
C LYS A 850 -37.62 62.98 -123.80
N ILE A 851 -37.53 61.80 -123.19
CA ILE A 851 -38.32 61.33 -122.03
C ILE A 851 -37.32 60.86 -120.97
N LYS A 852 -37.50 61.20 -119.69
CA LYS A 852 -36.53 60.88 -118.63
C LYS A 852 -37.20 60.45 -117.30
N PHE A 853 -36.66 59.39 -116.68
CA PHE A 853 -37.02 58.87 -115.36
C PHE A 853 -35.77 58.71 -114.46
N ASP A 854 -35.79 59.16 -113.21
CA ASP A 854 -34.66 59.06 -112.25
C ASP A 854 -34.99 58.07 -111.10
N LEU A 855 -34.03 57.22 -110.72
CA LEU A 855 -34.20 56.09 -109.77
C LEU A 855 -33.03 56.02 -108.76
N SER A 856 -33.29 55.55 -107.54
CA SER A 856 -32.28 55.36 -106.47
C SER A 856 -32.29 53.95 -105.87
N TYR A 857 -31.13 53.49 -105.37
CA TYR A 857 -30.89 52.12 -104.92
C TYR A 857 -30.00 52.07 -103.66
N SER A 858 -30.48 51.41 -102.61
CA SER A 858 -29.80 51.26 -101.32
C SER A 858 -29.25 49.84 -101.07
N SER A 859 -29.38 48.94 -102.04
CA SER A 859 -28.84 47.57 -102.00
C SER A 859 -28.37 47.13 -103.39
N PRO A 860 -27.33 46.27 -103.50
CA PRO A 860 -26.98 45.62 -104.75
C PRO A 860 -28.14 44.79 -105.31
N GLY A 861 -28.27 44.70 -106.64
CA GLY A 861 -29.34 43.96 -107.29
C GLY A 861 -29.56 44.32 -108.76
N THR A 862 -30.42 43.57 -109.43
CA THR A 862 -30.83 43.83 -110.83
C THR A 862 -32.31 44.20 -110.86
N HIS A 863 -32.63 45.36 -111.41
CA HIS A 863 -33.99 45.92 -111.49
C HIS A 863 -34.45 45.98 -112.94
N ARG A 864 -35.70 45.62 -113.23
CA ARG A 864 -36.24 45.55 -114.61
C ARG A 864 -37.50 46.41 -114.74
N TYR A 865 -37.56 47.19 -115.80
CA TYR A 865 -38.64 48.14 -116.09
C TYR A 865 -39.16 47.97 -117.52
N GLN A 866 -40.36 48.46 -117.79
CA GLN A 866 -40.99 48.51 -119.12
C GLN A 866 -41.60 49.89 -119.35
N VAL A 867 -41.25 50.54 -120.45
CA VAL A 867 -41.81 51.83 -120.86
C VAL A 867 -42.82 51.64 -121.97
N ARG A 868 -44.00 52.26 -121.91
CA ARG A 868 -44.93 52.33 -123.05
C ARG A 868 -45.43 53.75 -123.25
N GLU A 869 -45.82 54.08 -124.48
CA GLU A 869 -46.60 55.29 -124.74
C GLU A 869 -48.04 55.06 -124.31
N LEU A 870 -48.66 56.07 -123.71
CA LEU A 870 -50.06 56.07 -123.33
C LEU A 870 -50.87 56.75 -124.43
N ILE A 871 -51.87 56.05 -124.94
CA ILE A 871 -52.82 56.61 -125.91
C ILE A 871 -53.90 57.36 -125.13
N PRO A 872 -54.17 58.65 -125.42
CA PRO A 872 -55.19 59.42 -124.73
C PRO A 872 -56.61 58.95 -125.11
N ASP A 873 -57.56 59.12 -124.19
CA ASP A 873 -58.97 58.70 -124.38
C ASP A 873 -59.65 59.37 -125.59
N ASP A 874 -59.24 60.59 -125.93
CA ASP A 874 -59.63 61.32 -127.15
C ASP A 874 -58.41 61.43 -128.08
N PRO A 875 -58.12 60.40 -128.90
CA PRO A 875 -56.93 60.38 -129.74
C PRO A 875 -57.00 61.47 -130.81
N ILE A 876 -55.86 62.13 -131.05
CA ILE A 876 -55.74 63.18 -132.06
C ILE A 876 -56.21 62.60 -133.41
N PRO A 877 -57.26 63.18 -134.05
CA PRO A 877 -57.80 62.63 -135.30
C PRO A 877 -56.70 62.44 -136.34
N HIS A 878 -56.68 61.29 -137.01
CA HIS A 878 -55.65 60.93 -138.01
C HIS A 878 -54.21 60.72 -137.48
N MET A 879 -54.02 60.60 -136.16
CA MET A 879 -52.74 60.19 -135.55
C MET A 879 -52.63 58.66 -135.47
N THR A 880 -51.47 58.12 -135.81
CA THR A 880 -51.08 56.73 -135.48
C THR A 880 -50.11 56.76 -134.31
N TYR A 881 -50.47 56.11 -133.20
CA TYR A 881 -49.67 56.03 -131.97
C TYR A 881 -48.76 54.79 -131.95
N ASP A 882 -47.62 54.87 -131.25
CA ASP A 882 -46.70 53.75 -131.07
C ASP A 882 -47.14 52.87 -129.89
N GLU A 883 -47.70 51.69 -130.19
CA GLU A 883 -48.20 50.76 -129.18
C GLU A 883 -47.09 49.89 -128.56
N LYS A 884 -45.82 50.08 -128.94
CA LYS A 884 -44.75 49.23 -128.45
C LYS A 884 -44.47 49.44 -126.97
N THR A 885 -43.74 48.50 -126.40
CA THR A 885 -43.16 48.66 -125.07
C THR A 885 -41.65 48.44 -125.11
N ILE A 886 -40.90 49.30 -124.43
CA ILE A 886 -39.43 49.26 -124.38
C ILE A 886 -39.00 48.76 -123.00
N PRO A 887 -38.41 47.56 -122.88
CA PRO A 887 -37.85 47.10 -121.62
C PRO A 887 -36.52 47.81 -121.29
N VAL A 888 -36.25 48.04 -120.00
CA VAL A 888 -35.02 48.66 -119.47
C VAL A 888 -34.54 47.86 -118.25
N THR A 889 -33.24 47.59 -118.15
CA THR A 889 -32.64 46.93 -116.97
C THR A 889 -31.67 47.87 -116.27
N VAL A 890 -31.70 47.93 -114.94
CA VAL A 890 -30.72 48.66 -114.11
C VAL A 890 -29.95 47.69 -113.23
N GLU A 891 -28.63 47.60 -113.38
CA GLU A 891 -27.76 46.82 -112.50
C GLU A 891 -27.14 47.70 -111.39
N VAL A 892 -27.20 47.24 -110.14
CA VAL A 892 -26.62 47.89 -108.97
C VAL A 892 -25.57 46.97 -108.33
N LYS A 893 -24.31 47.42 -108.21
CA LYS A 893 -23.17 46.64 -107.69
C LYS A 893 -22.41 47.41 -106.60
N ASP A 894 -21.89 46.70 -105.59
CA ASP A 894 -20.91 47.23 -104.63
C ASP A 894 -19.53 47.33 -105.30
N ASP A 895 -18.83 48.45 -105.12
CA ASP A 895 -17.49 48.69 -105.65
C ASP A 895 -16.37 48.03 -104.82
N GLY A 896 -16.74 47.34 -103.75
CA GLY A 896 -15.83 46.64 -102.84
C GLY A 896 -15.46 47.46 -101.59
N SER A 897 -15.79 48.75 -101.58
CA SER A 897 -15.63 49.64 -100.42
C SER A 897 -16.89 49.72 -99.55
N GLY A 898 -18.01 49.14 -99.99
CA GLY A 898 -19.33 49.35 -99.39
C GLY A 898 -20.12 50.47 -100.05
N ARG A 899 -19.67 51.00 -101.20
CA ARG A 899 -20.36 52.03 -101.99
C ARG A 899 -20.97 51.42 -103.25
N LEU A 900 -22.24 51.71 -103.50
CA LEU A 900 -22.97 51.17 -104.64
C LEU A 900 -22.73 51.99 -105.91
N THR A 901 -22.90 51.33 -107.06
CA THR A 901 -22.90 51.90 -108.42
C THR A 901 -24.11 51.37 -109.18
N ALA A 902 -24.80 52.20 -109.97
CA ALA A 902 -26.02 51.81 -110.71
C ALA A 902 -25.95 52.18 -112.20
N ARG A 903 -26.34 51.27 -113.10
CA ARG A 903 -26.23 51.45 -114.57
C ARG A 903 -27.50 50.97 -115.30
N ALA A 904 -28.09 51.82 -116.14
CA ALA A 904 -29.25 51.50 -116.98
C ALA A 904 -28.86 50.97 -118.38
N GLU A 905 -29.58 49.98 -118.89
CA GLU A 905 -29.33 49.28 -120.17
C GLU A 905 -30.62 49.04 -120.96
N TYR A 906 -30.55 49.19 -122.29
CA TYR A 906 -31.67 49.02 -123.23
C TYR A 906 -31.34 47.91 -124.24
N PRO A 907 -32.26 46.96 -124.49
CA PRO A 907 -32.03 45.87 -125.44
C PRO A 907 -32.30 46.24 -126.90
N GLY A 908 -32.80 47.45 -127.19
CA GLY A 908 -33.12 47.92 -128.54
C GLY A 908 -33.19 49.44 -128.64
N ASN A 909 -33.70 49.96 -129.76
CA ASN A 909 -33.83 51.40 -129.97
C ASN A 909 -34.86 52.01 -129.01
N ALA A 910 -34.39 52.89 -128.11
CA ALA A 910 -35.22 53.55 -127.10
C ALA A 910 -36.04 54.72 -127.69
N VAL A 911 -36.77 54.50 -128.80
CA VAL A 911 -37.43 55.57 -129.57
C VAL A 911 -38.87 55.22 -129.93
N PHE A 912 -39.87 55.98 -129.49
CA PHE A 912 -41.27 55.85 -129.91
C PHE A 912 -41.58 56.70 -131.15
N TYR A 913 -42.44 56.22 -132.06
CA TYR A 913 -42.74 56.87 -133.34
C TYR A 913 -44.24 57.05 -133.59
N ASN A 914 -44.71 58.30 -133.72
CA ASN A 914 -46.08 58.60 -134.17
C ASN A 914 -46.07 59.26 -135.56
N SER A 915 -47.20 59.19 -136.26
CA SER A 915 -47.39 59.87 -137.56
C SER A 915 -48.80 60.45 -137.74
N TYR A 916 -48.91 61.60 -138.39
CA TYR A 916 -50.16 62.32 -138.69
C TYR A 916 -50.41 62.45 -140.20
N LYS A 917 -51.65 62.23 -140.68
CA LYS A 917 -52.01 62.24 -142.12
C LYS A 917 -52.84 63.49 -142.52
N VAL A 918 -52.41 64.22 -143.56
CA VAL A 918 -53.06 65.46 -144.08
C VAL A 918 -54.06 65.15 -145.22
N MET A 919 -55.27 65.76 -145.24
CA MET A 919 -56.27 65.63 -146.32
C MET A 919 -56.39 66.92 -147.14
N GLY A 920 -56.41 66.83 -148.47
CA GLY A 920 -56.38 67.99 -149.39
C GLY A 920 -57.69 68.25 -150.15
N GLY A 921 -57.99 69.54 -150.35
CA GLY A 921 -58.96 70.09 -151.30
C GLY A 921 -58.67 71.59 -151.52
N ILE A 922 -58.52 72.02 -152.77
CA ILE A 922 -58.15 73.38 -153.19
C ILE A 922 -59.34 74.34 -153.09
N TRP A 923 -59.14 75.49 -152.45
CA TRP A 923 -59.37 76.83 -153.00
C TRP A 923 -58.18 77.71 -152.64
#